data_AF-A0A316YWR8-F1
#
_entry.id   AF-A0A316YWR8-F1
#
_cell.length_a   1.000
_cell.length_b   1.000
_cell.length_c   1.000
_cell.angle_alpha   90.00
_cell.angle_beta   90.00
_cell.angle_gamma   90.00
#
_symmetry.space_group_name_H-M   'P 1'
#
loop_
_entity.id
_entity.type
_entity.pdbx_description
1 polymer ?
#
loop_
_entity_poly.entity_id
_entity_poly.type
_entity_poly.pdbx_seq_one_letter_code
_entity_poly.pdbx_strand_id
1 'polypeptide(L)'
;MAATAAHTNDLIHASSPYLLQHAHNPVQWIPWSQDAIARAKREDKMIFLSIGYMSCHWCHVMAHESFEDETVAKALNEDFVCVKVDREERPDVDSAYMAFVQATSGRGGWPLSAFLTSDGEPLFGGTYFPPPMFTELIEKLVGLWRDEREKCLRSAGDIADQLRAMSRSGVSGTGWQDLPDVAVVQKAVNHWLLSYDSRNGGFGDAPKFPSPPNTFHLLHRYAVASSSDVLAAAGAGVAQGSKALQSSVSTLARIARGGITDQLGGGVARYSVDDEWKVPHFEKMLYDQGQLLQCFVEAIQLTSSSDAELTRELKATVKGIIDYLERDLSHPEGALYAAEDADSLPTPSDDHAKEGAFYVWQASEVEGVLGKETPELKVAMAQWNIKLDGNIDPRSDPHGDLVGMNMLHGTASIDTIAVQLGLSRDEAAAHLEEARRKLFSRRLQRPRPQRDDKVITAWNFLAISGLCKASEVLSAEEGGQRALEMAKRAAAFVLSKMWDGKVLHRSWREGKLGPEGFDVDYAFAVQGLLDLYEATFDPSYLHQALALQRSLDEHFWDAEGPGGYLISASHTDGNILGRQRGDQDGAEPTSSSVSAHNLLRLSWLISDLDQRLGIDAKERIAKCIASSSLLLQRAPHAIGTRMTACLHARLGPVQVLVVGPKDAEETKALITAVRKRFLPRRALVLVDTTKGAQGAENELGEELAQGNDAVKTTLAGLKEGSYATICSDFTCGLPITSPDELDSQLVKY
;
A
#
# COMPACT_ATOMS: atom_id res chain seq x y z
N MET A 1 -20.94 -28.67 22.52
CA MET A 1 -20.99 -27.78 23.70
C MET A 1 -19.68 -27.02 23.70
N ALA A 2 -19.71 -25.72 23.42
CA ALA A 2 -18.49 -24.91 23.45
C ALA A 2 -17.98 -24.87 24.89
N ALA A 3 -16.71 -25.20 25.12
CA ALA A 3 -16.08 -25.02 26.41
C ALA A 3 -16.20 -23.54 26.80
N THR A 4 -16.72 -23.25 27.98
CA THR A 4 -16.70 -21.89 28.54
C THR A 4 -15.24 -21.46 28.69
N ALA A 5 -14.85 -20.36 28.05
CA ALA A 5 -13.50 -19.81 28.16
C ALA A 5 -13.15 -19.56 29.64
N ALA A 6 -11.92 -19.94 30.04
CA ALA A 6 -11.49 -19.81 31.43
C ALA A 6 -11.36 -18.34 31.87
N HIS A 7 -11.02 -17.45 30.94
CA HIS A 7 -10.86 -16.02 31.15
C HIS A 7 -11.66 -15.21 30.13
N THR A 8 -12.04 -13.99 30.50
CA THR A 8 -12.61 -12.99 29.58
C THR A 8 -12.23 -11.60 30.09
N ASN A 9 -11.69 -10.76 29.21
CA ASN A 9 -11.27 -9.38 29.50
C ASN A 9 -12.08 -8.37 28.66
N ASP A 10 -11.78 -7.07 28.79
CA ASP A 10 -12.58 -5.99 28.20
C ASP A 10 -12.55 -5.96 26.66
N LEU A 11 -11.60 -6.64 26.03
CA LEU A 11 -11.52 -6.69 24.56
C LEU A 11 -12.68 -7.45 23.91
N ILE A 12 -13.48 -8.22 24.67
CA ILE A 12 -14.70 -8.88 24.16
C ILE A 12 -15.73 -7.89 23.58
N HIS A 13 -15.60 -6.60 23.91
CA HIS A 13 -16.46 -5.53 23.41
C HIS A 13 -15.89 -4.77 22.20
N ALA A 14 -14.67 -5.11 21.77
CA ALA A 14 -14.03 -4.47 20.61
C ALA A 14 -14.72 -4.85 19.28
N SER A 15 -14.58 -3.98 18.27
CA SER A 15 -14.94 -4.30 16.88
C SER A 15 -13.80 -4.98 16.14
N SER A 16 -12.54 -4.66 16.46
CA SER A 16 -11.36 -5.20 15.78
C SER A 16 -11.25 -6.73 15.96
N PRO A 17 -11.10 -7.51 14.87
CA PRO A 17 -10.77 -8.93 14.94
C PRO A 17 -9.51 -9.20 15.76
N TYR A 18 -8.46 -8.40 15.59
CA TYR A 18 -7.21 -8.53 16.33
C TYR A 18 -7.41 -8.40 17.84
N LEU A 19 -8.20 -7.41 18.28
CA LEU A 19 -8.48 -7.25 19.71
C LEU A 19 -9.34 -8.40 20.24
N LEU A 20 -10.35 -8.83 19.47
CA LEU A 20 -11.22 -9.94 19.85
C LEU A 20 -10.46 -11.28 19.98
N GLN A 21 -9.43 -11.52 19.17
CA GLN A 21 -8.56 -12.69 19.29
C GLN A 21 -7.90 -12.81 20.68
N HIS A 22 -7.70 -11.70 21.38
CA HIS A 22 -7.08 -11.66 22.70
C HIS A 22 -8.08 -11.52 23.87
N ALA A 23 -9.39 -11.55 23.59
CA ALA A 23 -10.44 -11.33 24.59
C ALA A 23 -10.49 -12.41 25.68
N HIS A 24 -9.91 -13.58 25.42
CA HIS A 24 -9.91 -14.73 26.33
C HIS A 24 -8.54 -15.03 26.94
N ASN A 25 -7.55 -14.17 26.74
CA ASN A 25 -6.25 -14.29 27.38
C ASN A 25 -6.37 -14.06 28.90
N PRO A 26 -5.53 -14.71 29.73
CA PRO A 26 -5.43 -14.44 31.17
C PRO A 26 -4.92 -13.02 31.50
N VAL A 27 -4.21 -12.37 30.58
CA VAL A 27 -3.86 -10.95 30.70
C VAL A 27 -5.13 -10.10 30.65
N GLN A 28 -5.30 -9.17 31.59
CA GLN A 28 -6.44 -8.26 31.69
C GLN A 28 -6.31 -7.10 30.71
N TRP A 29 -6.45 -7.42 29.43
CA TRP A 29 -6.38 -6.44 28.36
C TRP A 29 -7.55 -5.45 28.38
N ILE A 30 -7.22 -4.19 28.12
CA ILE A 30 -8.18 -3.13 27.77
C ILE A 30 -7.76 -2.44 26.47
N PRO A 31 -8.70 -1.89 25.68
CA PRO A 31 -8.34 -1.14 24.48
C PRO A 31 -7.74 0.22 24.84
N TRP A 32 -6.87 0.75 23.95
CA TRP A 32 -6.35 2.10 24.11
C TRP A 32 -7.46 3.14 24.11
N SER A 33 -7.58 3.87 25.21
CA SER A 33 -8.62 4.85 25.45
C SER A 33 -8.19 5.84 26.53
N GLN A 34 -8.93 6.95 26.65
CA GLN A 34 -8.73 7.88 27.76
C GLN A 34 -8.98 7.22 29.12
N ASP A 35 -9.93 6.29 29.17
CA ASP A 35 -10.23 5.54 30.38
C ASP A 35 -9.08 4.62 30.79
N ALA A 36 -8.35 4.03 29.84
CA ALA A 36 -7.15 3.25 30.11
C ALA A 36 -6.05 4.09 30.77
N ILE A 37 -5.77 5.28 30.21
CA ILE A 37 -4.79 6.21 30.79
C ILE A 37 -5.25 6.70 32.17
N ALA A 38 -6.51 7.10 32.30
CA ALA A 38 -7.07 7.56 33.57
C ALA A 38 -7.05 6.46 34.64
N ARG A 39 -7.26 5.20 34.24
CA ARG A 39 -7.14 4.03 35.13
C ARG A 39 -5.70 3.87 35.61
N ALA A 40 -4.71 3.93 34.73
CA ALA A 40 -3.30 3.85 35.11
C ALA A 40 -2.91 4.93 36.14
N LYS A 41 -3.38 6.17 35.95
CA LYS A 41 -3.17 7.26 36.93
C LYS A 41 -3.87 7.00 38.27
N ARG A 42 -5.11 6.50 38.27
CA ARG A 42 -5.86 6.21 39.50
C ARG A 42 -5.27 5.06 40.29
N GLU A 43 -4.81 4.02 39.60
CA GLU A 43 -4.21 2.82 40.22
C GLU A 43 -2.73 3.00 40.55
N ASP A 44 -2.13 4.12 40.12
CA ASP A 44 -0.71 4.40 40.27
C ASP A 44 0.22 3.35 39.63
N LYS A 45 -0.25 2.76 38.51
CA LYS A 45 0.43 1.69 37.77
C LYS A 45 1.05 2.19 36.47
N MET A 46 2.12 1.53 36.06
CA MET A 46 2.64 1.67 34.70
C MET A 46 1.65 1.10 33.68
N ILE A 47 1.81 1.47 32.42
CA ILE A 47 1.06 0.87 31.30
C ILE A 47 1.98 -0.10 30.56
N PHE A 48 1.51 -1.32 30.35
CA PHE A 48 2.11 -2.21 29.37
C PHE A 48 1.30 -2.12 28.08
N LEU A 49 1.90 -1.57 27.03
CA LEU A 49 1.29 -1.37 25.72
C LEU A 49 1.79 -2.43 24.74
N SER A 50 0.88 -3.22 24.19
CA SER A 50 1.15 -4.19 23.12
C SER A 50 0.40 -3.79 21.85
N ILE A 51 1.13 -3.57 20.75
CA ILE A 51 0.59 -3.17 19.45
C ILE A 51 0.85 -4.25 18.40
N GLY A 52 -0.18 -4.59 17.63
CA GLY A 52 -0.10 -5.56 16.54
C GLY A 52 -1.32 -5.46 15.61
N TYR A 53 -1.52 -6.50 14.80
CA TYR A 53 -2.62 -6.61 13.84
C TYR A 53 -2.90 -8.09 13.54
N MET A 54 -4.07 -8.37 12.97
CA MET A 54 -4.64 -9.71 12.91
C MET A 54 -3.81 -10.72 12.13
N SER A 55 -3.30 -10.35 10.96
CA SER A 55 -2.61 -11.27 10.04
C SER A 55 -1.14 -11.52 10.40
N CYS A 56 -0.67 -10.98 11.51
CA CYS A 56 0.75 -10.98 11.86
C CYS A 56 1.17 -12.25 12.60
N HIS A 57 1.93 -13.12 11.94
CA HIS A 57 2.46 -14.36 12.54
C HIS A 57 3.19 -14.11 13.88
N TRP A 58 4.12 -13.15 13.95
CA TRP A 58 4.87 -12.87 15.18
C TRP A 58 3.99 -12.34 16.33
N CYS A 59 2.83 -11.74 16.03
CA CYS A 59 1.86 -11.36 17.06
C CYS A 59 1.20 -12.60 17.67
N HIS A 60 0.88 -13.62 16.86
CA HIS A 60 0.33 -14.90 17.32
C HIS A 60 1.35 -15.66 18.15
N VAL A 61 2.61 -15.75 17.69
CA VAL A 61 3.71 -16.37 18.43
C VAL A 61 3.86 -15.73 19.81
N MET A 62 3.91 -14.40 19.89
CA MET A 62 4.02 -13.71 21.18
C MET A 62 2.81 -13.95 22.08
N ALA A 63 1.61 -14.02 21.51
CA ALA A 63 0.39 -14.28 22.26
C ALA A 63 0.40 -15.69 22.89
N HIS A 64 0.69 -16.71 22.10
CA HIS A 64 0.74 -18.10 22.56
C HIS A 64 1.85 -18.33 23.58
N GLU A 65 3.04 -17.80 23.33
CA GLU A 65 4.19 -18.06 24.21
C GLU A 65 4.18 -17.23 25.49
N SER A 66 3.59 -16.03 25.48
CA SER A 66 3.65 -15.10 26.61
C SER A 66 2.28 -14.70 27.17
N PHE A 67 1.33 -14.29 26.33
CA PHE A 67 0.07 -13.70 26.83
C PHE A 67 -0.99 -14.73 27.23
N GLU A 68 -0.83 -15.98 26.84
CA GLU A 68 -1.65 -17.12 27.25
C GLU A 68 -1.07 -17.85 28.48
N ASP A 69 0.18 -17.58 28.85
CA ASP A 69 0.81 -18.14 30.03
C ASP A 69 0.32 -17.45 31.31
N GLU A 70 -0.20 -18.23 32.25
CA GLU A 70 -0.75 -17.74 33.52
C GLU A 70 0.30 -17.04 34.41
N THR A 71 1.56 -17.45 34.34
CA THR A 71 2.64 -16.88 35.14
C THR A 71 2.99 -15.48 34.63
N VAL A 72 3.18 -15.34 33.32
CA VAL A 72 3.42 -14.05 32.67
C VAL A 72 2.22 -13.13 32.84
N ALA A 73 1.01 -13.65 32.65
CA ALA A 73 -0.22 -12.86 32.81
C ALA A 73 -0.40 -12.34 34.23
N LYS A 74 -0.10 -13.16 35.24
CA LYS A 74 -0.12 -12.73 36.63
C LYS A 74 0.88 -11.59 36.89
N ALA A 75 2.12 -11.74 36.42
CA ALA A 75 3.15 -10.71 36.58
C ALA A 75 2.76 -9.38 35.93
N LEU A 76 2.12 -9.42 34.77
CA LEU A 76 1.60 -8.22 34.10
C LEU A 76 0.41 -7.59 34.85
N ASN A 77 -0.59 -8.40 35.21
CA ASN A 77 -1.82 -7.92 35.83
C ASN A 77 -1.60 -7.28 37.23
N GLU A 78 -0.58 -7.75 37.96
CA GLU A 78 -0.24 -7.22 39.29
C GLU A 78 0.24 -5.77 39.22
N ASP A 79 1.15 -5.43 38.30
CA ASP A 79 1.85 -4.14 38.31
C ASP A 79 1.54 -3.20 37.13
N PHE A 80 0.82 -3.67 36.10
CA PHE A 80 0.53 -2.90 34.89
C PHE A 80 -0.96 -2.79 34.59
N VAL A 81 -1.34 -1.65 33.99
CA VAL A 81 -2.54 -1.58 33.15
C VAL A 81 -2.17 -2.06 31.76
N CYS A 82 -2.69 -3.23 31.38
CA CYS A 82 -2.35 -3.88 30.12
C CYS A 82 -3.23 -3.38 28.99
N VAL A 83 -2.64 -2.67 28.03
CA VAL A 83 -3.34 -2.04 26.90
C VAL A 83 -2.96 -2.74 25.60
N LYS A 84 -3.98 -3.17 24.84
CA LYS A 84 -3.83 -3.81 23.53
C LYS A 84 -4.30 -2.86 22.44
N VAL A 85 -3.55 -2.77 21.34
CA VAL A 85 -3.84 -1.86 20.22
C VAL A 85 -3.75 -2.57 18.89
N ASP A 86 -4.82 -2.47 18.12
CA ASP A 86 -4.80 -2.76 16.69
C ASP A 86 -4.23 -1.56 15.94
N ARG A 87 -3.04 -1.70 15.35
CA ARG A 87 -2.41 -0.63 14.55
C ARG A 87 -3.25 -0.25 13.33
N GLU A 88 -4.07 -1.17 12.84
CA GLU A 88 -4.93 -0.93 11.69
C GLU A 88 -6.13 -0.06 12.05
N GLU A 89 -6.51 0.06 13.32
CA GLU A 89 -7.52 1.00 13.80
C GLU A 89 -6.89 2.26 14.41
N ARG A 90 -5.67 2.16 14.98
CA ARG A 90 -4.97 3.25 15.69
C ARG A 90 -3.53 3.46 15.18
N PRO A 91 -3.35 3.88 13.91
CA PRO A 91 -2.03 4.16 13.33
C PRO A 91 -1.33 5.32 14.02
N ASP A 92 -2.06 6.22 14.67
CA ASP A 92 -1.55 7.34 15.46
C ASP A 92 -0.76 6.86 16.69
N VAL A 93 -1.33 5.91 17.43
CA VAL A 93 -0.70 5.28 18.59
C VAL A 93 0.49 4.45 18.14
N ASP A 94 0.31 3.62 17.10
CA ASP A 94 1.37 2.81 16.51
C ASP A 94 2.57 3.66 16.08
N SER A 95 2.34 4.73 15.31
CA SER A 95 3.41 5.61 14.82
C SER A 95 4.18 6.29 15.96
N ALA A 96 3.48 6.76 16.99
CA ALA A 96 4.10 7.44 18.12
C ALA A 96 5.04 6.51 18.91
N TYR A 97 4.60 5.28 19.21
CA TYR A 97 5.41 4.35 19.99
C TYR A 97 6.43 3.59 19.13
N MET A 98 6.17 3.38 17.83
CA MET A 98 7.16 2.88 16.88
C MET A 98 8.33 3.86 16.74
N ALA A 99 8.06 5.16 16.67
CA ALA A 99 9.10 6.18 16.63
C ALA A 99 9.98 6.13 17.89
N PHE A 100 9.38 5.95 19.07
CA PHE A 100 10.11 5.75 20.32
C PHE A 100 11.02 4.49 20.28
N VAL A 101 10.48 3.34 19.88
CA VAL A 101 11.24 2.08 19.82
C VAL A 101 12.38 2.17 18.81
N GLN A 102 12.14 2.76 17.64
CA GLN A 102 13.17 2.97 16.63
C GLN A 102 14.26 3.94 17.10
N ALA A 103 13.89 5.04 17.75
CA ALA A 103 14.84 6.02 18.27
C ALA A 103 15.75 5.46 19.37
N THR A 104 15.23 4.54 20.20
CA THR A 104 15.96 3.99 21.35
C THR A 104 16.70 2.69 21.06
N SER A 105 16.18 1.85 20.15
CA SER A 105 16.76 0.53 19.83
C SER A 105 17.44 0.45 18.46
N GLY A 106 17.18 1.43 17.58
CA GLY A 106 17.65 1.41 16.18
C GLY A 106 16.91 0.43 15.27
N ARG A 107 15.93 -0.31 15.78
CA ARG A 107 15.08 -1.26 15.05
C ARG A 107 13.62 -1.05 15.41
N GLY A 108 12.71 -1.58 14.59
CA GLY A 108 11.27 -1.54 14.84
C GLY A 108 10.58 -2.69 14.14
N GLY A 109 9.33 -2.94 14.48
CA GLY A 109 8.53 -4.02 13.94
C GLY A 109 7.41 -4.44 14.88
N TRP A 110 6.58 -5.37 14.42
CA TRP A 110 5.49 -5.92 15.21
C TRP A 110 5.77 -7.39 15.56
N PRO A 111 5.31 -7.88 16.73
CA PRO A 111 4.58 -7.15 17.76
C PRO A 111 5.45 -6.07 18.42
N LEU A 112 4.85 -4.92 18.75
CA LEU A 112 5.53 -3.86 19.49
C LEU A 112 5.12 -3.93 20.95
N SER A 113 6.12 -3.88 21.84
CA SER A 113 5.96 -3.95 23.29
C SER A 113 6.59 -2.72 23.93
N ALA A 114 5.78 -1.89 24.58
CA ALA A 114 6.24 -0.66 25.23
C ALA A 114 5.74 -0.58 26.68
N PHE A 115 6.61 -0.11 27.56
CA PHE A 115 6.33 0.13 28.98
C PHE A 115 6.31 1.63 29.21
N LEU A 116 5.17 2.13 29.67
CA LEU A 116 4.90 3.56 29.79
C LEU A 116 4.66 3.94 31.25
N THR A 117 4.92 5.20 31.57
CA THR A 117 4.47 5.81 32.81
C THR A 117 2.94 5.81 32.89
N SER A 118 2.39 6.10 34.07
CA SER A 118 0.94 6.29 34.26
C SER A 118 0.35 7.43 33.42
N ASP A 119 1.19 8.33 32.88
CA ASP A 119 0.80 9.41 31.98
C ASP A 119 0.91 9.03 30.49
N GLY A 120 1.32 7.81 30.16
CA GLY A 120 1.49 7.32 28.79
C GLY A 120 2.83 7.69 28.16
N GLU A 121 3.79 8.23 28.91
CA GLU A 121 5.13 8.54 28.40
C GLU A 121 6.02 7.29 28.37
N PRO A 122 6.77 7.04 27.28
CA PRO A 122 7.48 5.79 27.08
C PRO A 122 8.76 5.74 27.91
N LEU A 123 8.96 4.61 28.60
CA LEU A 123 10.13 4.36 29.44
C LEU A 123 11.08 3.33 28.80
N PHE A 124 10.51 2.24 28.28
CA PHE A 124 11.26 1.16 27.65
C PHE A 124 10.41 0.50 26.57
N GLY A 125 11.03 -0.03 25.51
CA GLY A 125 10.30 -0.77 24.50
C GLY A 125 11.17 -1.57 23.55
N GLY A 126 10.53 -2.48 22.84
CA GLY A 126 11.13 -3.36 21.84
C GLY A 126 10.05 -4.05 21.04
N THR A 127 10.43 -5.10 20.30
CA THR A 127 9.50 -5.88 19.51
C THR A 127 9.02 -7.13 20.27
N TYR A 128 9.49 -8.30 19.88
CA TYR A 128 9.19 -9.58 20.52
C TYR A 128 10.21 -9.87 21.64
N PHE A 129 9.68 -10.29 22.80
CA PHE A 129 10.47 -10.72 23.96
C PHE A 129 10.11 -12.18 24.32
N PRO A 130 11.03 -13.16 24.21
CA PRO A 130 10.76 -14.54 24.61
C PRO A 130 10.51 -14.71 26.12
N PRO A 131 9.71 -15.71 26.55
CA PRO A 131 9.13 -15.78 27.90
C PRO A 131 10.08 -15.74 29.13
N PRO A 132 11.30 -16.33 29.16
CA PRO A 132 12.17 -16.13 30.32
C PRO A 132 12.67 -14.68 30.42
N MET A 133 13.11 -14.12 29.28
CA MET A 133 13.61 -12.76 29.20
C MET A 133 12.50 -11.73 29.42
N PHE A 134 11.27 -12.03 28.97
CA PHE A 134 10.13 -11.15 29.17
C PHE A 134 9.77 -11.03 30.65
N THR A 135 9.77 -12.14 31.38
CA THR A 135 9.50 -12.15 32.83
C THR A 135 10.58 -11.39 33.61
N GLU A 136 11.87 -11.64 33.30
CA GLU A 136 12.99 -10.90 33.90
C GLU A 136 12.92 -9.38 33.63
N LEU A 137 12.49 -9.00 32.43
CA LEU A 137 12.29 -7.59 32.06
C LEU A 137 11.18 -6.94 32.89
N ILE A 138 10.04 -7.62 33.04
CA ILE A 138 8.91 -7.16 33.86
C ILE A 138 9.38 -6.91 35.28
N GLU A 139 10.01 -7.89 35.93
CA GLU A 139 10.50 -7.77 37.31
C GLU A 139 11.47 -6.59 37.48
N LYS A 140 12.38 -6.40 36.53
CA LYS A 140 13.36 -5.31 36.56
C LYS A 140 12.68 -3.94 36.44
N LEU A 141 11.71 -3.79 35.54
CA LEU A 141 11.00 -2.52 35.33
C LEU A 141 10.11 -2.18 36.53
N VAL A 142 9.43 -3.17 37.12
CA VAL A 142 8.65 -2.99 38.35
C VAL A 142 9.55 -2.56 39.51
N GLY A 143 10.70 -3.21 39.69
CA GLY A 143 11.69 -2.84 40.69
C GLY A 143 12.17 -1.39 40.50
N LEU A 144 12.49 -1.01 39.26
CA LEU A 144 12.92 0.36 38.94
C LEU A 144 11.83 1.40 39.21
N TRP A 145 10.58 1.09 38.85
CA TRP A 145 9.43 1.98 39.09
C TRP A 145 9.17 2.19 40.58
N ARG A 146 9.26 1.12 41.38
CA ARG A 146 9.04 1.18 42.84
C ARG A 146 10.19 1.91 43.56
N ASP A 147 11.43 1.61 43.20
CA ASP A 147 12.61 2.02 43.96
C ASP A 147 13.21 3.36 43.45
N GLU A 148 13.04 3.69 42.16
CA GLU A 148 13.63 4.88 41.50
C GLU A 148 12.60 5.70 40.68
N ARG A 149 11.33 5.77 41.10
CA ARG A 149 10.22 6.41 40.36
C ARG A 149 10.54 7.77 39.72
N GLU A 150 11.09 8.69 40.49
CA GLU A 150 11.42 10.05 40.02
C GLU A 150 12.42 10.05 38.85
N LYS A 151 13.30 9.05 38.80
CA LYS A 151 14.24 8.87 37.68
C LYS A 151 13.52 8.31 36.46
N CYS A 152 12.57 7.39 36.62
CA CYS A 152 11.72 6.92 35.54
C CYS A 152 10.93 8.07 34.90
N LEU A 153 10.27 8.89 35.73
CA LEU A 153 9.48 10.03 35.24
C LEU A 153 10.35 11.04 34.48
N ARG A 154 11.51 11.41 35.03
CA ARG A 154 12.45 12.31 34.32
C ARG A 154 12.93 11.70 32.99
N SER A 155 13.33 10.43 33.00
CA SER A 155 13.82 9.77 31.79
C SER A 155 12.74 9.68 30.71
N ALA A 156 11.50 9.34 31.08
CA ALA A 156 10.38 9.28 30.15
C ALA A 156 10.03 10.68 29.60
N GLY A 157 10.03 11.70 30.46
CA GLY A 157 9.81 13.08 30.05
C GLY A 157 10.89 13.60 29.10
N ASP A 158 12.17 13.36 29.39
CA ASP A 158 13.29 13.75 28.53
C ASP A 158 13.20 13.10 27.13
N ILE A 159 12.83 11.81 27.09
CA ILE A 159 12.62 11.08 25.83
C ILE A 159 11.41 11.64 25.07
N ALA A 160 10.29 11.86 25.76
CA ALA A 160 9.08 12.41 25.17
C ALA A 160 9.32 13.81 24.58
N ASP A 161 10.06 14.66 25.28
CA ASP A 161 10.42 16.00 24.80
C ASP A 161 11.38 15.94 23.59
N GLN A 162 12.33 15.01 23.58
CA GLN A 162 13.18 14.78 22.41
C GLN A 162 12.37 14.34 21.19
N LEU A 163 11.44 13.39 21.37
CA LEU A 163 10.56 12.94 20.29
C LEU A 163 9.69 14.09 19.78
N ARG A 164 9.04 14.87 20.67
CA ARG A 164 8.25 16.05 20.29
C ARG A 164 9.09 17.10 19.55
N ALA A 165 10.33 17.33 19.98
CA ALA A 165 11.25 18.26 19.34
C ALA A 165 11.69 17.78 17.96
N MET A 166 11.97 16.49 17.80
CA MET A 166 12.26 15.87 16.50
C MET A 166 11.10 16.05 15.54
N SER A 167 9.87 15.79 15.98
CA SER A 167 8.68 15.99 15.15
C SER A 167 8.54 17.44 14.71
N ARG A 168 8.77 18.43 15.58
CA ARG A 168 8.64 19.87 15.28
C ARG A 168 9.80 20.46 14.45
N SER A 169 10.91 19.74 14.31
CA SER A 169 12.09 20.24 13.63
C SER A 169 11.87 20.30 12.12
N GLY A 170 12.04 21.48 11.52
CA GLY A 170 12.11 21.65 10.06
C GLY A 170 13.02 22.81 9.67
N VAL A 171 13.38 22.84 8.40
CA VAL A 171 14.33 23.83 7.84
C VAL A 171 13.56 25.05 7.31
N SER A 172 14.19 26.22 7.40
CA SER A 172 13.72 27.48 6.82
C SER A 172 13.80 27.46 5.28
N GLY A 173 12.73 27.90 4.62
CA GLY A 173 12.63 27.94 3.14
C GLY A 173 11.72 26.84 2.63
N THR A 174 10.42 27.12 2.56
CA THR A 174 9.38 26.17 2.13
C THR A 174 8.56 26.70 0.96
N GLY A 175 9.08 27.69 0.24
CA GLY A 175 8.41 28.26 -0.93
C GLY A 175 8.59 27.38 -2.17
N TRP A 176 7.80 27.64 -3.22
CA TRP A 176 7.96 26.94 -4.50
C TRP A 176 9.36 27.09 -5.11
N GLN A 177 10.04 28.23 -4.86
CA GLN A 177 11.41 28.43 -5.30
C GLN A 177 12.42 27.56 -4.55
N ASP A 178 12.10 27.17 -3.31
CA ASP A 178 12.95 26.39 -2.40
C ASP A 178 12.76 24.87 -2.54
N LEU A 179 11.98 24.43 -3.54
CA LEU A 179 11.80 23.01 -3.82
C LEU A 179 13.17 22.31 -3.93
N PRO A 180 13.29 21.04 -3.52
CA PRO A 180 14.55 20.32 -3.64
C PRO A 180 15.07 20.32 -5.08
N ASP A 181 16.39 20.37 -5.23
CA ASP A 181 17.04 20.16 -6.52
C ASP A 181 16.82 18.72 -6.98
N VAL A 182 16.74 18.51 -8.29
CA VAL A 182 16.63 17.19 -8.90
C VAL A 182 17.80 16.28 -8.51
N ALA A 183 18.97 16.83 -8.17
CA ALA A 183 20.09 16.09 -7.58
C ALA A 183 19.71 15.31 -6.30
N VAL A 184 18.74 15.79 -5.51
CA VAL A 184 18.22 15.06 -4.34
C VAL A 184 17.43 13.82 -4.78
N VAL A 185 16.63 13.93 -5.84
CA VAL A 185 15.92 12.80 -6.46
C VAL A 185 16.93 11.78 -7.01
N GLN A 186 17.98 12.24 -7.68
CA GLN A 186 19.05 11.37 -8.17
C GLN A 186 19.76 10.63 -7.03
N LYS A 187 19.97 11.28 -5.87
CA LYS A 187 20.55 10.64 -4.69
C LYS A 187 19.66 9.50 -4.17
N ALA A 188 18.35 9.70 -4.15
CA ALA A 188 17.39 8.65 -3.79
C ALA A 188 17.45 7.46 -4.76
N VAL A 189 17.44 7.73 -6.07
CA VAL A 189 17.53 6.69 -7.11
C VAL A 189 18.86 5.94 -7.05
N ASN A 190 19.98 6.65 -6.87
CA ASN A 190 21.29 6.04 -6.76
C ASN A 190 21.42 5.09 -5.57
N HIS A 191 20.78 5.41 -4.45
CA HIS A 191 20.73 4.50 -3.30
C HIS A 191 20.11 3.15 -3.72
N TRP A 192 18.92 3.18 -4.32
CA TRP A 192 18.23 1.97 -4.76
C TRP A 192 19.03 1.21 -5.83
N LEU A 193 19.58 1.91 -6.82
CA LEU A 193 20.42 1.29 -7.85
C LEU A 193 21.70 0.62 -7.28
N LEU A 194 22.30 1.17 -6.23
CA LEU A 194 23.46 0.56 -5.57
C LEU A 194 23.09 -0.66 -4.73
N SER A 195 21.88 -0.70 -4.20
CA SER A 195 21.34 -1.85 -3.45
C SER A 195 20.70 -2.92 -4.34
N TYR A 196 20.63 -2.72 -5.66
CA TYR A 196 19.93 -3.62 -6.56
C TYR A 196 20.63 -4.98 -6.67
N ASP A 197 19.89 -6.04 -6.37
CA ASP A 197 20.31 -7.41 -6.58
C ASP A 197 20.04 -7.83 -8.02
N SER A 198 21.07 -7.78 -8.86
CA SER A 198 20.96 -8.19 -10.27
C SER A 198 20.75 -9.69 -10.50
N ARG A 199 21.00 -10.54 -9.50
CA ARG A 199 20.83 -11.99 -9.61
C ARG A 199 19.38 -12.38 -9.38
N ASN A 200 18.86 -12.00 -8.21
CA ASN A 200 17.52 -12.41 -7.77
C ASN A 200 16.46 -11.33 -7.96
N GLY A 201 16.84 -10.12 -8.37
CA GLY A 201 15.96 -8.95 -8.36
C GLY A 201 15.71 -8.46 -6.93
N GLY A 202 15.21 -7.24 -6.79
CA GLY A 202 14.98 -6.61 -5.51
C GLY A 202 16.11 -5.70 -5.06
N PHE A 203 15.94 -5.14 -3.87
CA PHE A 203 16.80 -4.11 -3.33
C PHE A 203 17.18 -4.46 -1.88
N GLY A 204 18.47 -4.61 -1.62
CA GLY A 204 19.00 -5.09 -0.34
C GLY A 204 18.98 -6.62 -0.21
N ASP A 205 19.31 -7.07 1.00
CA ASP A 205 19.42 -8.48 1.37
C ASP A 205 18.07 -9.03 1.93
N ALA A 206 18.06 -10.29 2.34
CA ALA A 206 16.93 -10.91 3.05
C ALA A 206 16.69 -10.28 4.45
N PRO A 207 15.43 -10.10 4.90
CA PRO A 207 14.19 -10.31 4.16
C PRO A 207 13.94 -9.24 3.09
N LYS A 208 13.31 -9.61 1.97
CA LYS A 208 13.03 -8.70 0.85
C LYS A 208 11.58 -8.21 0.84
N PHE A 209 11.44 -6.87 0.85
CA PHE A 209 10.16 -6.18 0.72
C PHE A 209 10.02 -5.53 -0.66
N PRO A 210 8.84 -5.60 -1.31
CA PRO A 210 8.61 -4.87 -2.56
C PRO A 210 8.73 -3.35 -2.38
N SER A 211 8.22 -2.82 -1.27
CA SER A 211 8.24 -1.38 -0.89
C SER A 211 7.89 -0.41 -2.04
N PRO A 212 6.72 -0.56 -2.70
CA PRO A 212 6.38 0.17 -3.92
C PRO A 212 6.59 1.70 -3.89
N PRO A 213 6.27 2.42 -2.78
CA PRO A 213 6.48 3.87 -2.68
C PRO A 213 7.92 4.31 -2.91
N ASN A 214 8.90 3.52 -2.44
CA ASN A 214 10.31 3.87 -2.51
C ASN A 214 11.01 3.30 -3.73
N THR A 215 10.57 2.14 -4.23
CA THR A 215 11.23 1.40 -5.30
C THR A 215 10.56 1.70 -6.64
N PHE A 216 9.49 0.99 -6.97
CA PHE A 216 8.87 0.99 -8.30
C PHE A 216 8.28 2.35 -8.66
N HIS A 217 7.55 2.99 -7.74
CA HIS A 217 6.95 4.30 -8.03
C HIS A 217 8.01 5.34 -8.39
N LEU A 218 9.13 5.36 -7.64
CA LEU A 218 10.27 6.24 -7.88
C LEU A 218 11.01 5.89 -9.17
N LEU A 219 11.38 4.62 -9.35
CA LEU A 219 12.20 4.18 -10.47
C LEU A 219 11.48 4.28 -11.81
N HIS A 220 10.19 3.97 -11.89
CA HIS A 220 9.40 4.14 -13.12
C HIS A 220 9.31 5.61 -13.54
N ARG A 221 8.98 6.50 -12.59
CA ARG A 221 8.84 7.94 -12.86
C ARG A 221 10.17 8.58 -13.22
N TYR A 222 11.24 8.17 -12.54
CA TYR A 222 12.60 8.60 -12.88
C TYR A 222 13.05 8.11 -14.26
N ALA A 223 12.73 6.86 -14.61
CA ALA A 223 13.09 6.30 -15.91
C ALA A 223 12.49 7.09 -17.07
N VAL A 224 11.19 7.42 -17.02
CA VAL A 224 10.53 8.24 -18.06
C VAL A 224 11.08 9.66 -18.05
N ALA A 225 11.30 10.26 -16.88
CA ALA A 225 11.80 11.62 -16.78
C ALA A 225 13.25 11.79 -17.26
N SER A 226 14.05 10.70 -17.31
CA SER A 226 15.48 10.75 -17.64
C SER A 226 15.82 11.25 -19.04
N SER A 227 14.83 11.35 -19.93
CA SER A 227 14.95 11.97 -21.26
C SER A 227 14.70 13.48 -21.26
N SER A 228 14.31 14.08 -20.13
CA SER A 228 14.01 15.51 -20.02
C SER A 228 15.27 16.38 -19.91
N ASP A 229 15.18 17.61 -20.43
CA ASP A 229 16.24 18.61 -20.31
C ASP A 229 16.58 18.93 -18.85
N VAL A 230 15.57 18.89 -17.96
CA VAL A 230 15.72 19.13 -16.53
C VAL A 230 16.68 18.11 -15.87
N LEU A 231 16.51 16.82 -16.19
CA LEU A 231 17.41 15.78 -15.67
C LEU A 231 18.76 15.76 -16.39
N ALA A 232 18.78 16.04 -17.70
CA ALA A 232 20.01 16.15 -18.47
C ALA A 232 20.94 17.26 -17.93
N ALA A 233 20.39 18.43 -17.59
CA ALA A 233 21.14 19.55 -17.02
C ALA A 233 21.76 19.22 -15.64
N ALA A 234 21.11 18.33 -14.87
CA ALA A 234 21.60 17.86 -13.58
C ALA A 234 22.59 16.68 -13.69
N GLY A 235 23.08 16.35 -14.89
CA GLY A 235 24.03 15.26 -15.09
C GLY A 235 23.44 13.85 -14.98
N ALA A 236 22.12 13.71 -14.82
CA ALA A 236 21.44 12.43 -14.95
C ALA A 236 21.27 12.11 -16.43
N GLY A 237 21.92 11.03 -16.86
CA GLY A 237 21.82 10.56 -18.24
C GLY A 237 20.73 9.51 -18.42
N VAL A 238 20.27 9.38 -19.67
CA VAL A 238 19.41 8.30 -20.17
C VAL A 238 19.88 6.92 -19.69
N ALA A 239 21.20 6.69 -19.58
CA ALA A 239 21.77 5.45 -19.07
C ALA A 239 21.35 5.09 -17.64
N GLN A 240 21.23 6.08 -16.74
CA GLN A 240 20.77 5.85 -15.37
C GLN A 240 19.26 5.58 -15.34
N GLY A 241 18.48 6.27 -16.17
CA GLY A 241 17.05 5.98 -16.36
C GLY A 241 16.82 4.57 -16.89
N SER A 242 17.62 4.11 -17.86
CA SER A 242 17.55 2.73 -18.35
C SER A 242 17.88 1.70 -17.26
N LYS A 243 18.84 1.98 -16.38
CA LYS A 243 19.13 1.11 -15.21
C LYS A 243 17.98 1.10 -14.20
N ALA A 244 17.35 2.25 -13.95
CA ALA A 244 16.17 2.34 -13.09
C ALA A 244 15.00 1.51 -13.64
N LEU A 245 14.75 1.62 -14.95
CA LEU A 245 13.73 0.79 -15.62
C LEU A 245 14.07 -0.69 -15.53
N GLN A 246 15.29 -1.08 -15.91
CA GLN A 246 15.71 -2.48 -15.93
C GLN A 246 15.63 -3.12 -14.54
N SER A 247 16.14 -2.45 -13.51
CA SER A 247 16.12 -2.96 -12.13
C SER A 247 14.70 -3.10 -11.60
N SER A 248 13.83 -2.12 -11.85
CA SER A 248 12.42 -2.16 -11.47
C SER A 248 11.68 -3.33 -12.14
N VAL A 249 11.75 -3.39 -13.47
CA VAL A 249 11.03 -4.39 -14.28
C VAL A 249 11.54 -5.80 -14.00
N SER A 250 12.86 -5.99 -13.89
CA SER A 250 13.45 -7.29 -13.59
C SER A 250 13.05 -7.77 -12.19
N THR A 251 12.94 -6.85 -11.22
CA THR A 251 12.44 -7.16 -9.88
C THR A 251 10.97 -7.57 -9.90
N LEU A 252 10.09 -6.84 -10.59
CA LEU A 252 8.68 -7.20 -10.72
C LEU A 252 8.51 -8.57 -11.40
N ALA A 253 9.32 -8.86 -12.42
CA ALA A 253 9.33 -10.17 -13.07
C ALA A 253 9.80 -11.30 -12.13
N ARG A 254 10.68 -11.00 -11.16
CA ARG A 254 11.08 -11.96 -10.11
C ARG A 254 10.00 -12.15 -9.07
N ILE A 255 9.33 -11.08 -8.64
CA ILE A 255 8.17 -11.16 -7.74
C ILE A 255 7.04 -11.97 -8.38
N ALA A 256 6.73 -11.74 -9.66
CA ALA A 256 5.69 -12.46 -10.40
C ALA A 256 5.93 -13.98 -10.44
N ARG A 257 7.18 -14.40 -10.63
CA ARG A 257 7.58 -15.83 -10.61
C ARG A 257 7.82 -16.35 -9.20
N GLY A 258 8.11 -15.49 -8.24
CA GLY A 258 8.46 -15.88 -6.87
C GLY A 258 7.29 -16.53 -6.15
N GLY A 259 7.61 -17.28 -5.08
CA GLY A 259 6.59 -17.84 -4.20
C GLY A 259 5.87 -16.76 -3.38
N ILE A 260 6.43 -15.54 -3.30
CA ILE A 260 5.70 -14.37 -2.80
C ILE A 260 4.40 -14.11 -3.59
N THR A 261 4.35 -14.45 -4.89
CA THR A 261 3.11 -14.43 -5.68
C THR A 261 2.49 -15.81 -5.65
N ASP A 262 1.22 -15.91 -5.25
CA ASP A 262 0.51 -17.19 -5.21
C ASP A 262 0.26 -17.71 -6.63
N GLN A 263 1.09 -18.67 -7.04
CA GLN A 263 1.11 -19.24 -8.39
C GLN A 263 -0.17 -20.00 -8.77
N LEU A 264 -1.03 -20.34 -7.80
CA LEU A 264 -2.29 -21.06 -8.05
C LEU A 264 -3.50 -20.14 -8.00
N GLY A 265 -3.60 -19.34 -6.93
CA GLY A 265 -4.78 -18.54 -6.62
C GLY A 265 -4.66 -17.05 -6.95
N GLY A 266 -3.45 -16.56 -7.20
CA GLY A 266 -3.18 -15.13 -7.33
C GLY A 266 -3.14 -14.38 -6.00
N GLY A 267 -2.84 -13.08 -6.10
CA GLY A 267 -2.47 -12.25 -4.97
C GLY A 267 -1.00 -12.41 -4.58
N VAL A 268 -0.48 -11.41 -3.87
CA VAL A 268 0.93 -11.31 -3.50
C VAL A 268 1.07 -11.18 -1.99
N ALA A 269 1.88 -12.01 -1.35
CA ALA A 269 2.20 -11.87 0.05
C ALA A 269 3.05 -10.60 0.30
N ARG A 270 3.03 -10.08 1.52
CA ARG A 270 3.65 -8.78 1.82
C ARG A 270 5.16 -8.75 1.56
N TYR A 271 5.89 -9.80 1.93
CA TYR A 271 7.35 -9.84 1.77
C TYR A 271 7.88 -11.28 1.77
N SER A 272 9.13 -11.43 1.32
CA SER A 272 9.88 -12.69 1.29
C SER A 272 10.87 -12.74 2.45
N VAL A 273 10.95 -13.88 3.15
CA VAL A 273 11.98 -14.10 4.17
C VAL A 273 13.36 -14.31 3.57
N ASP A 274 13.42 -14.80 2.33
CA ASP A 274 14.66 -15.03 1.59
C ASP A 274 14.92 -13.95 0.53
N ASP A 275 16.13 -14.00 -0.03
CA ASP A 275 16.60 -13.11 -1.09
C ASP A 275 16.16 -13.54 -2.50
N GLU A 276 15.43 -14.64 -2.65
CA GLU A 276 15.01 -15.21 -3.95
C GLU A 276 13.53 -14.93 -4.28
N TRP A 277 12.81 -14.21 -3.42
CA TRP A 277 11.36 -13.98 -3.49
C TRP A 277 10.53 -15.27 -3.35
N LYS A 278 11.09 -16.29 -2.68
CA LYS A 278 10.55 -17.64 -2.71
C LYS A 278 9.66 -17.96 -1.54
N VAL A 279 10.14 -17.82 -0.31
CA VAL A 279 9.37 -18.13 0.90
C VAL A 279 8.82 -16.81 1.47
N PRO A 280 7.50 -16.59 1.47
CA PRO A 280 6.93 -15.40 2.09
C PRO A 280 6.65 -15.58 3.59
N HIS A 281 6.46 -14.47 4.29
CA HIS A 281 5.50 -14.48 5.40
C HIS A 281 4.11 -14.32 4.79
N PHE A 282 3.28 -15.35 4.90
CA PHE A 282 2.17 -15.62 3.97
C PHE A 282 0.98 -14.63 4.07
N GLU A 283 1.11 -13.57 4.87
CA GLU A 283 0.13 -12.51 4.99
C GLU A 283 -0.07 -11.77 3.66
N LYS A 284 -1.34 -11.55 3.30
CA LYS A 284 -1.72 -10.81 2.10
C LYS A 284 -2.56 -9.60 2.47
N MET A 285 -1.96 -8.43 2.35
CA MET A 285 -2.59 -7.16 2.71
C MET A 285 -3.23 -6.49 1.50
N LEU A 286 -4.38 -5.83 1.69
CA LEU A 286 -5.09 -5.14 0.62
C LEU A 286 -4.25 -4.00 0.00
N TYR A 287 -3.54 -3.22 0.82
CA TYR A 287 -2.70 -2.12 0.33
C TYR A 287 -1.52 -2.62 -0.51
N ASP A 288 -0.98 -3.81 -0.23
CA ASP A 288 0.07 -4.43 -1.05
C ASP A 288 -0.50 -4.86 -2.40
N GLN A 289 -1.70 -5.46 -2.41
CA GLN A 289 -2.38 -5.82 -3.67
C GLN A 289 -2.59 -4.58 -4.54
N GLY A 290 -3.13 -3.50 -3.98
CA GLY A 290 -3.42 -2.27 -4.71
C GLY A 290 -2.19 -1.61 -5.32
N GLN A 291 -1.14 -1.45 -4.52
CA GLN A 291 0.10 -0.81 -4.96
C GLN A 291 0.87 -1.68 -5.95
N LEU A 292 0.97 -3.00 -5.73
CA LEU A 292 1.64 -3.89 -6.68
C LEU A 292 0.86 -4.04 -7.98
N LEU A 293 -0.47 -4.05 -7.94
CA LEU A 293 -1.32 -4.02 -9.12
C LEU A 293 -0.97 -2.81 -9.99
N GLN A 294 -0.86 -1.62 -9.39
CA GLN A 294 -0.40 -0.43 -10.08
C GLN A 294 1.02 -0.61 -10.66
N CYS A 295 1.97 -1.11 -9.87
CA CYS A 295 3.35 -1.29 -10.32
C CYS A 295 3.47 -2.24 -11.52
N PHE A 296 2.75 -3.36 -11.52
CA PHE A 296 2.72 -4.30 -12.64
C PHE A 296 2.12 -3.67 -13.90
N VAL A 297 1.04 -2.89 -13.75
CA VAL A 297 0.41 -2.17 -14.86
C VAL A 297 1.36 -1.12 -15.45
N GLU A 298 2.03 -0.33 -14.61
CA GLU A 298 3.04 0.65 -15.05
C GLU A 298 4.18 -0.06 -15.80
N ALA A 299 4.65 -1.21 -15.30
CA ALA A 299 5.68 -2.01 -15.97
C ALA A 299 5.23 -2.56 -17.33
N ILE A 300 3.96 -2.98 -17.48
CA ILE A 300 3.37 -3.37 -18.77
C ILE A 300 3.42 -2.20 -19.76
N GLN A 301 2.97 -1.01 -19.34
CA GLN A 301 2.99 0.18 -20.20
C GLN A 301 4.42 0.54 -20.65
N LEU A 302 5.40 0.37 -19.77
CA LEU A 302 6.82 0.66 -20.03
C LEU A 302 7.53 -0.38 -20.92
N THR A 303 7.03 -1.61 -21.00
CA THR A 303 7.73 -2.74 -21.66
C THR A 303 6.98 -3.34 -22.85
N SER A 304 5.71 -2.99 -23.06
CA SER A 304 4.82 -3.62 -24.05
C SER A 304 5.35 -3.64 -25.48
N SER A 305 6.20 -2.69 -25.86
CA SER A 305 6.79 -2.59 -27.20
C SER A 305 8.10 -3.36 -27.38
N SER A 306 8.75 -3.80 -26.29
CA SER A 306 10.10 -4.38 -26.31
C SER A 306 10.16 -5.84 -25.89
N ASP A 307 9.24 -6.32 -25.05
CA ASP A 307 9.24 -7.69 -24.54
C ASP A 307 7.80 -8.25 -24.39
N ALA A 308 7.36 -8.98 -25.41
CA ALA A 308 6.03 -9.57 -25.46
C ALA A 308 5.84 -10.73 -24.46
N GLU A 309 6.91 -11.44 -24.10
CA GLU A 309 6.82 -12.56 -23.15
C GLU A 309 6.65 -12.04 -21.73
N LEU A 310 7.52 -11.11 -21.32
CA LEU A 310 7.40 -10.42 -20.05
C LEU A 310 6.05 -9.72 -19.92
N THR A 311 5.60 -9.01 -20.96
CA THR A 311 4.30 -8.34 -20.95
C THR A 311 3.15 -9.33 -20.67
N ARG A 312 3.20 -10.53 -21.26
CA ARG A 312 2.21 -11.58 -21.04
C ARG A 312 2.22 -12.06 -19.59
N GLU A 313 3.40 -12.23 -19.02
CA GLU A 313 3.58 -12.66 -17.63
C GLU A 313 3.07 -11.61 -16.64
N LEU A 314 3.47 -10.35 -16.79
CA LEU A 314 2.99 -9.26 -15.94
C LEU A 314 1.46 -9.12 -16.03
N LYS A 315 0.88 -9.26 -17.24
CA LYS A 315 -0.58 -9.28 -17.42
C LYS A 315 -1.24 -10.46 -16.70
N ALA A 316 -0.62 -11.64 -16.70
CA ALA A 316 -1.13 -12.79 -15.96
C ALA A 316 -1.12 -12.52 -14.44
N THR A 317 -0.07 -11.89 -13.92
CA THR A 317 0.00 -11.47 -12.50
C THR A 317 -1.08 -10.44 -12.15
N VAL A 318 -1.27 -9.42 -12.99
CA VAL A 318 -2.35 -8.42 -12.84
C VAL A 318 -3.73 -9.10 -12.73
N LYS A 319 -4.01 -10.05 -13.64
CA LYS A 319 -5.25 -10.84 -13.60
C LYS A 319 -5.37 -11.67 -12.34
N GLY A 320 -4.28 -12.32 -11.91
CA GLY A 320 -4.25 -13.10 -10.67
C GLY A 320 -4.54 -12.26 -9.43
N ILE A 321 -4.04 -11.01 -9.37
CA ILE A 321 -4.37 -10.08 -8.28
C ILE A 321 -5.86 -9.70 -8.33
N ILE A 322 -6.41 -9.38 -9.50
CA ILE A 322 -7.85 -9.07 -9.66
C ILE A 322 -8.72 -10.26 -9.23
N ASP A 323 -8.37 -11.48 -9.66
CA ASP A 323 -9.10 -12.70 -9.31
C ASP A 323 -9.05 -12.99 -7.80
N TYR A 324 -7.91 -12.73 -7.14
CA TYR A 324 -7.78 -12.85 -5.68
C TYR A 324 -8.64 -11.80 -4.95
N LEU A 325 -8.57 -10.53 -5.37
CA LEU A 325 -9.36 -9.46 -4.76
C LEU A 325 -10.87 -9.74 -4.86
N GLU A 326 -11.34 -10.20 -6.02
CA GLU A 326 -12.75 -10.52 -6.23
C GLU A 326 -13.19 -11.76 -5.43
N ARG A 327 -12.37 -12.82 -5.43
CA ARG A 327 -12.74 -14.10 -4.82
C ARG A 327 -12.63 -14.09 -3.29
N ASP A 328 -11.56 -13.53 -2.75
CA ASP A 328 -11.18 -13.74 -1.35
C ASP A 328 -11.39 -12.47 -0.49
N LEU A 329 -11.12 -11.28 -1.06
CA LEU A 329 -11.21 -10.01 -0.32
C LEU A 329 -12.44 -9.16 -0.64
N SER A 330 -13.38 -9.61 -1.46
CA SER A 330 -14.58 -8.80 -1.73
C SER A 330 -15.67 -8.96 -0.68
N HIS A 331 -16.16 -7.82 -0.16
CA HIS A 331 -17.37 -7.73 0.65
C HIS A 331 -18.61 -7.81 -0.26
N PRO A 332 -19.68 -8.54 0.11
CA PRO A 332 -20.88 -8.68 -0.72
C PRO A 332 -21.54 -7.35 -1.13
N GLU A 333 -21.50 -6.34 -0.26
CA GLU A 333 -22.02 -4.98 -0.56
C GLU A 333 -21.07 -4.13 -1.43
N GLY A 334 -19.83 -4.56 -1.69
CA GLY A 334 -18.96 -3.94 -2.70
C GLY A 334 -17.58 -3.43 -2.24
N ALA A 335 -17.33 -3.25 -0.95
CA ALA A 335 -16.00 -2.91 -0.43
C ALA A 335 -15.02 -4.09 -0.49
N LEU A 336 -13.76 -3.82 -0.16
CA LEU A 336 -12.71 -4.82 -0.01
C LEU A 336 -12.30 -4.96 1.46
N TYR A 337 -12.11 -6.21 1.89
CA TYR A 337 -11.61 -6.62 3.20
C TYR A 337 -10.11 -6.35 3.33
N ALA A 338 -9.65 -6.16 4.56
CA ALA A 338 -8.34 -5.62 4.87
C ALA A 338 -7.18 -6.59 4.54
N ALA A 339 -7.31 -7.86 4.91
CA ALA A 339 -6.21 -8.82 4.77
C ALA A 339 -6.65 -10.30 4.83
N GLU A 340 -5.74 -11.19 4.45
CA GLU A 340 -5.78 -12.63 4.74
C GLU A 340 -4.57 -13.00 5.61
N ASP A 341 -4.80 -13.81 6.64
CA ASP A 341 -3.82 -14.24 7.65
C ASP A 341 -2.67 -15.06 7.03
N ALA A 342 -1.48 -14.98 7.64
CA ALA A 342 -0.35 -15.83 7.30
C ALA A 342 -0.57 -17.29 7.77
N ASP A 343 -1.32 -17.45 8.86
CA ASP A 343 -1.47 -18.72 9.55
C ASP A 343 -2.76 -19.44 9.18
N SER A 344 -2.69 -20.77 9.10
CA SER A 344 -3.86 -21.63 8.87
C SER A 344 -3.66 -23.00 9.52
N LEU A 345 -4.76 -23.70 9.83
CA LEU A 345 -4.66 -25.07 10.33
C LEU A 345 -4.13 -25.99 9.22
N PRO A 346 -3.12 -26.84 9.48
CA PRO A 346 -2.66 -27.82 8.49
C PRO A 346 -3.77 -28.79 8.05
N THR A 347 -4.60 -29.24 9.00
CA THR A 347 -5.78 -30.06 8.77
C THR A 347 -6.95 -29.60 9.67
N PRO A 348 -8.21 -29.94 9.34
CA PRO A 348 -9.35 -29.59 10.19
C PRO A 348 -9.33 -30.18 11.61
N SER A 349 -8.43 -31.13 11.88
CA SER A 349 -8.27 -31.78 13.18
C SER A 349 -7.13 -31.22 14.03
N ASP A 350 -6.27 -30.38 13.46
CA ASP A 350 -5.21 -29.72 14.23
C ASP A 350 -5.80 -28.64 15.13
N ASP A 351 -5.15 -28.43 16.26
CA ASP A 351 -5.51 -27.42 17.27
C ASP A 351 -4.69 -26.14 17.14
N HIS A 352 -3.59 -26.16 16.40
CA HIS A 352 -2.68 -25.02 16.23
C HIS A 352 -2.46 -24.70 14.75
N ALA A 353 -2.56 -23.41 14.44
CA ALA A 353 -2.29 -22.91 13.10
C ALA A 353 -0.77 -22.87 12.85
N LYS A 354 -0.37 -23.00 11.59
CA LYS A 354 1.01 -22.85 11.15
C LYS A 354 1.08 -21.87 9.99
N GLU A 355 2.14 -21.09 9.96
CA GLU A 355 2.41 -20.15 8.87
C GLU A 355 2.51 -20.93 7.54
N GLY A 356 1.77 -20.48 6.53
CA GLY A 356 1.88 -21.04 5.17
C GLY A 356 1.25 -22.42 4.93
N ALA A 357 0.63 -23.05 5.93
CA ALA A 357 0.09 -24.42 5.81
C ALA A 357 -0.93 -24.58 4.66
N PHE A 358 -1.73 -23.55 4.39
CA PHE A 358 -2.65 -23.52 3.26
C PHE A 358 -1.93 -23.57 1.89
N TYR A 359 -0.72 -23.01 1.80
CA TYR A 359 -0.04 -22.67 0.55
C TYR A 359 1.00 -23.69 0.08
N VAL A 360 1.68 -24.35 1.00
CA VAL A 360 2.81 -25.24 0.69
C VAL A 360 2.36 -26.67 0.33
N TRP A 361 3.23 -27.44 -0.33
CA TRP A 361 2.90 -28.77 -0.87
C TRP A 361 3.96 -29.82 -0.64
N GLN A 362 3.55 -31.04 -0.28
CA GLN A 362 4.43 -32.20 -0.44
C GLN A 362 4.42 -32.66 -1.90
N ALA A 363 5.56 -33.14 -2.42
CA ALA A 363 5.63 -33.65 -3.79
C ALA A 363 4.66 -34.83 -4.02
N SER A 364 4.54 -35.72 -3.03
CA SER A 364 3.61 -36.85 -3.05
C SER A 364 2.13 -36.42 -3.18
N GLU A 365 1.77 -35.28 -2.59
CA GLU A 365 0.43 -34.71 -2.72
C GLU A 365 0.18 -34.20 -4.15
N VAL A 366 1.15 -33.50 -4.72
CA VAL A 366 1.08 -33.01 -6.11
C VAL A 366 0.95 -34.18 -7.08
N GLU A 367 1.76 -35.24 -6.91
CA GLU A 367 1.65 -36.48 -7.69
C GLU A 367 0.27 -37.14 -7.54
N GLY A 368 -0.29 -37.15 -6.33
CA GLY A 368 -1.61 -37.71 -6.07
C GLY A 368 -2.73 -36.95 -6.79
N VAL A 369 -2.62 -35.63 -6.91
CA VAL A 369 -3.61 -34.78 -7.58
C VAL A 369 -3.49 -34.83 -9.10
N LEU A 370 -2.27 -34.75 -9.63
CA LEU A 370 -2.04 -34.66 -11.07
C LEU A 370 -1.96 -36.03 -11.74
N GLY A 371 -1.68 -37.09 -10.97
CA GLY A 371 -1.44 -38.43 -11.48
C GLY A 371 0.02 -38.64 -11.88
N LYS A 372 0.54 -39.82 -11.58
CA LYS A 372 1.93 -40.21 -11.93
C LYS A 372 2.10 -40.29 -13.45
N GLU A 373 3.29 -39.88 -13.92
CA GLU A 373 3.68 -39.90 -15.34
C GLU A 373 2.85 -39.03 -16.30
N THR A 374 2.02 -38.11 -15.78
CA THR A 374 1.23 -37.20 -16.62
C THR A 374 2.08 -36.03 -17.16
N PRO A 375 1.77 -35.51 -18.37
CA PRO A 375 2.39 -34.27 -18.86
C PRO A 375 2.18 -33.08 -17.92
N GLU A 376 1.01 -32.98 -17.28
CA GLU A 376 0.68 -31.95 -16.29
C GLU A 376 1.67 -31.98 -15.12
N LEU A 377 1.94 -33.16 -14.56
CA LEU A 377 2.91 -33.32 -13.47
C LEU A 377 4.31 -32.89 -13.91
N LYS A 378 4.77 -33.33 -15.09
CA LYS A 378 6.11 -33.00 -15.61
C LYS A 378 6.29 -31.50 -15.81
N VAL A 379 5.29 -30.85 -16.41
CA VAL A 379 5.28 -29.39 -16.61
C VAL A 379 5.22 -28.66 -15.27
N ALA A 380 4.35 -29.08 -14.34
CA ALA A 380 4.22 -28.47 -13.02
C ALA A 380 5.51 -28.57 -12.19
N MET A 381 6.16 -29.74 -12.17
CA MET A 381 7.42 -29.93 -11.46
C MET A 381 8.55 -29.04 -12.01
N ALA A 382 8.63 -28.90 -13.33
CA ALA A 382 9.62 -28.05 -13.99
C ALA A 382 9.34 -26.55 -13.81
N GLN A 383 8.06 -26.14 -13.91
CA GLN A 383 7.67 -24.74 -13.75
C GLN A 383 7.83 -24.28 -12.31
N TRP A 384 7.31 -25.05 -11.34
CA TRP A 384 7.23 -24.63 -9.94
C TRP A 384 8.35 -25.15 -9.05
N ASN A 385 9.39 -25.74 -9.65
CA ASN A 385 10.57 -26.26 -8.96
C ASN A 385 10.21 -27.20 -7.80
N ILE A 386 9.29 -28.14 -8.06
CA ILE A 386 8.83 -29.09 -7.06
C ILE A 386 9.88 -30.19 -6.92
N LYS A 387 10.36 -30.39 -5.69
CA LYS A 387 11.36 -31.39 -5.32
C LYS A 387 10.76 -32.44 -4.40
N LEU A 388 11.26 -33.67 -4.50
CA LEU A 388 10.78 -34.81 -3.72
C LEU A 388 10.96 -34.60 -2.21
N ASP A 389 12.06 -33.96 -1.82
CA ASP A 389 12.45 -33.65 -0.43
C ASP A 389 12.05 -32.24 0.01
N GLY A 390 11.21 -31.54 -0.77
CA GLY A 390 10.87 -30.15 -0.53
C GLY A 390 11.87 -29.19 -1.15
N ASN A 391 11.44 -27.95 -1.35
CA ASN A 391 12.30 -26.91 -1.91
C ASN A 391 12.59 -25.78 -0.92
N ILE A 392 11.95 -25.72 0.24
CA ILE A 392 12.15 -24.67 1.24
C ILE A 392 13.49 -24.89 1.98
N ASP A 393 14.33 -23.85 2.06
CA ASP A 393 15.61 -23.91 2.78
C ASP A 393 15.33 -23.81 4.30
N PRO A 394 15.92 -24.68 5.14
CA PRO A 394 15.75 -24.60 6.60
C PRO A 394 16.13 -23.24 7.21
N ARG A 395 17.01 -22.46 6.56
CA ARG A 395 17.35 -21.10 7.02
C ARG A 395 16.22 -20.10 6.86
N SER A 396 15.28 -20.39 5.96
CA SER A 396 14.07 -19.60 5.72
C SER A 396 12.87 -20.10 6.54
N ASP A 397 13.06 -21.12 7.38
CA ASP A 397 12.03 -21.73 8.24
C ASP A 397 12.63 -21.97 9.64
N PRO A 398 12.84 -20.91 10.43
CA PRO A 398 13.52 -21.02 11.73
C PRO A 398 12.76 -21.89 12.75
N HIS A 399 11.45 -22.08 12.58
CA HIS A 399 10.60 -22.90 13.44
C HIS A 399 10.50 -24.37 12.97
N GLY A 400 10.95 -24.67 11.75
CA GLY A 400 10.92 -26.02 11.20
C GLY A 400 9.52 -26.51 10.82
N ASP A 401 8.58 -25.58 10.58
CA ASP A 401 7.19 -25.89 10.29
C ASP A 401 6.96 -26.34 8.84
N LEU A 402 7.90 -26.03 7.94
CA LEU A 402 7.82 -26.22 6.49
C LEU A 402 8.82 -27.26 5.97
N VAL A 403 9.41 -28.08 6.86
CA VAL A 403 10.35 -29.14 6.49
C VAL A 403 9.71 -30.13 5.51
N GLY A 404 10.41 -30.42 4.40
CA GLY A 404 9.92 -31.33 3.37
C GLY A 404 8.85 -30.75 2.44
N MET A 405 8.51 -29.47 2.60
CA MET A 405 7.48 -28.80 1.82
C MET A 405 8.06 -28.07 0.61
N ASN A 406 7.24 -27.90 -0.41
CA ASN A 406 7.52 -27.12 -1.60
C ASN A 406 6.68 -25.85 -1.58
N MET A 407 7.36 -24.71 -1.74
CA MET A 407 6.73 -23.47 -2.15
C MET A 407 6.73 -23.39 -3.68
N LEU A 408 5.56 -23.17 -4.28
CA LEU A 408 5.46 -23.12 -5.74
C LEU A 408 6.03 -21.79 -6.24
N HIS A 409 7.06 -21.85 -7.07
CA HIS A 409 7.67 -20.66 -7.66
C HIS A 409 8.27 -20.97 -9.04
N GLY A 410 8.12 -20.05 -9.99
CA GLY A 410 8.63 -20.12 -11.35
C GLY A 410 10.16 -20.13 -11.42
N THR A 411 10.75 -21.15 -12.04
CA THR A 411 12.21 -21.21 -12.29
C THR A 411 12.62 -21.11 -13.75
N ALA A 412 11.68 -21.30 -14.68
CA ALA A 412 11.94 -21.25 -16.12
C ALA A 412 10.76 -20.65 -16.86
N SER A 413 10.97 -20.22 -18.11
CA SER A 413 9.87 -19.82 -18.99
C SER A 413 9.15 -21.05 -19.56
N ILE A 414 7.89 -20.86 -19.95
CA ILE A 414 7.10 -21.91 -20.59
C ILE A 414 7.76 -22.41 -21.88
N ASP A 415 8.43 -21.51 -22.62
CA ASP A 415 9.19 -21.81 -23.82
C ASP A 415 10.38 -22.74 -23.51
N THR A 416 11.10 -22.47 -22.41
CA THR A 416 12.20 -23.33 -21.95
C THR A 416 11.69 -24.73 -21.56
N ILE A 417 10.56 -24.79 -20.85
CA ILE A 417 9.96 -26.05 -20.39
C ILE A 417 9.43 -26.86 -21.57
N ALA A 418 8.80 -26.20 -22.54
CA ALA A 418 8.32 -26.84 -23.76
C ALA A 418 9.46 -27.54 -24.50
N VAL A 419 10.60 -26.87 -24.67
CA VAL A 419 11.81 -27.45 -25.28
C VAL A 419 12.35 -28.62 -24.47
N GLN A 420 12.46 -28.47 -23.14
CA GLN A 420 12.98 -29.53 -22.26
C GLN A 420 12.12 -30.80 -22.28
N LEU A 421 10.80 -30.66 -22.39
CA LEU A 421 9.86 -31.78 -22.36
C LEU A 421 9.44 -32.27 -23.75
N GLY A 422 9.94 -31.67 -24.83
CA GLY A 422 9.59 -32.04 -26.20
C GLY A 422 8.13 -31.73 -26.56
N LEU A 423 7.56 -30.67 -25.98
CA LEU A 423 6.20 -30.20 -26.22
C LEU A 423 6.22 -28.93 -27.08
N SER A 424 5.11 -28.61 -27.73
CA SER A 424 4.89 -27.24 -28.20
C SER A 424 4.65 -26.29 -27.03
N ARG A 425 4.88 -25.00 -27.26
CA ARG A 425 4.62 -23.94 -26.28
C ARG A 425 3.18 -23.96 -25.78
N ASP A 426 2.22 -24.15 -26.70
CA ASP A 426 0.79 -24.12 -26.38
C ASP A 426 0.36 -25.37 -25.61
N GLU A 427 0.92 -26.54 -25.92
CA GLU A 427 0.71 -27.76 -25.14
C GLU A 427 1.26 -27.62 -23.71
N ALA A 428 2.49 -27.13 -23.56
CA ALA A 428 3.07 -26.89 -22.24
C ALA A 428 2.23 -25.91 -21.43
N ALA A 429 1.79 -24.80 -22.04
CA ALA A 429 0.92 -23.81 -21.39
C ALA A 429 -0.43 -24.42 -20.96
N ALA A 430 -1.05 -25.24 -21.82
CA ALA A 430 -2.32 -25.90 -21.52
C ALA A 430 -2.17 -26.91 -20.35
N HIS A 431 -1.10 -27.71 -20.35
CA HIS A 431 -0.83 -28.64 -19.24
C HIS A 431 -0.54 -27.92 -17.92
N LEU A 432 0.18 -26.79 -17.97
CA LEU A 432 0.43 -25.97 -16.78
C LEU A 432 -0.86 -25.40 -16.21
N GLU A 433 -1.74 -24.85 -17.06
CA GLU A 433 -3.03 -24.30 -16.63
C GLU A 433 -3.94 -25.39 -16.05
N GLU A 434 -3.97 -26.58 -16.65
CA GLU A 434 -4.73 -27.70 -16.11
C GLU A 434 -4.16 -28.19 -14.77
N ALA A 435 -2.83 -28.22 -14.62
CA ALA A 435 -2.19 -28.51 -13.34
C ALA A 435 -2.56 -27.47 -12.28
N ARG A 436 -2.50 -26.18 -12.64
CA ARG A 436 -2.87 -25.06 -11.76
C ARG A 436 -4.31 -25.21 -11.27
N ARG A 437 -5.25 -25.47 -12.19
CA ARG A 437 -6.67 -25.66 -11.89
C ARG A 437 -6.92 -26.84 -10.94
N LYS A 438 -6.29 -27.99 -11.19
CA LYS A 438 -6.43 -29.19 -10.33
C LYS A 438 -5.87 -28.96 -8.94
N LEU A 439 -4.65 -28.42 -8.83
CA LEU A 439 -4.02 -28.13 -7.54
C LEU A 439 -4.79 -27.06 -6.77
N PHE A 440 -5.21 -25.98 -7.44
CA PHE A 440 -6.03 -24.95 -6.79
C PHE A 440 -7.35 -25.52 -6.26
N SER A 441 -8.03 -26.36 -7.04
CA SER A 441 -9.26 -27.04 -6.59
C SER A 441 -9.03 -27.93 -5.36
N ARG A 442 -7.90 -28.64 -5.30
CA ARG A 442 -7.51 -29.43 -4.11
C ARG A 442 -7.18 -28.53 -2.91
N ARG A 443 -6.51 -27.40 -3.13
CA ARG A 443 -6.14 -26.45 -2.09
C ARG A 443 -7.35 -25.83 -1.41
N LEU A 444 -8.40 -25.52 -2.17
CA LEU A 444 -9.66 -24.98 -1.62
C LEU A 444 -10.39 -25.91 -0.64
N GLN A 445 -9.97 -27.17 -0.52
CA GLN A 445 -10.49 -28.12 0.48
C GLN A 445 -9.72 -28.10 1.80
N ARG A 446 -8.61 -27.36 1.89
CA ARG A 446 -7.82 -27.18 3.11
C ARG A 446 -8.47 -26.13 4.03
N PRO A 447 -8.22 -26.16 5.35
CA PRO A 447 -8.57 -25.04 6.22
C PRO A 447 -7.94 -23.74 5.66
N ARG A 448 -8.77 -22.72 5.47
CA ARG A 448 -8.32 -21.44 4.94
C ARG A 448 -7.66 -20.60 6.04
N PRO A 449 -6.70 -19.73 5.68
CA PRO A 449 -6.30 -18.66 6.58
C PRO A 449 -7.51 -17.79 6.91
N GLN A 450 -7.50 -17.20 8.11
CA GLN A 450 -8.56 -16.30 8.50
C GLN A 450 -8.50 -15.01 7.68
N ARG A 451 -9.63 -14.34 7.51
CA ARG A 451 -9.71 -13.06 6.82
C ARG A 451 -9.91 -11.96 7.84
N ASP A 452 -9.12 -10.90 7.76
CA ASP A 452 -9.45 -9.65 8.42
C ASP A 452 -10.57 -8.98 7.63
N ASP A 453 -11.78 -9.12 8.15
CA ASP A 453 -13.01 -8.66 7.51
C ASP A 453 -13.36 -7.20 7.83
N LYS A 454 -12.41 -6.42 8.37
CA LYS A 454 -12.52 -4.96 8.41
C LYS A 454 -12.45 -4.39 6.99
N VAL A 455 -13.24 -3.36 6.73
CA VAL A 455 -13.07 -2.46 5.59
C VAL A 455 -12.28 -1.26 6.09
N ILE A 456 -11.09 -1.03 5.53
CA ILE A 456 -10.23 0.12 5.88
C ILE A 456 -10.22 1.11 4.71
N THR A 457 -10.57 2.37 4.99
CA THR A 457 -10.71 3.45 4.00
C THR A 457 -9.43 3.64 3.19
N ALA A 458 -8.30 3.94 3.85
CA ALA A 458 -7.01 4.11 3.18
C ALA A 458 -6.68 2.96 2.22
N TRP A 459 -6.83 1.71 2.66
CA TRP A 459 -6.43 0.54 1.88
C TRP A 459 -7.38 0.25 0.71
N ASN A 460 -8.68 0.48 0.89
CA ASN A 460 -9.64 0.42 -0.20
C ASN A 460 -9.29 1.42 -1.30
N PHE A 461 -8.89 2.65 -0.94
CA PHE A 461 -8.55 3.65 -1.95
C PHE A 461 -7.19 3.45 -2.64
N LEU A 462 -6.22 2.80 -1.98
CA LEU A 462 -5.02 2.29 -2.65
C LEU A 462 -5.37 1.18 -3.65
N ALA A 463 -6.26 0.25 -3.26
CA ALA A 463 -6.75 -0.80 -4.16
C ALA A 463 -7.55 -0.24 -5.35
N ILE A 464 -8.43 0.74 -5.11
CA ILE A 464 -9.18 1.46 -6.13
C ILE A 464 -8.23 2.09 -7.15
N SER A 465 -7.17 2.75 -6.70
CA SER A 465 -6.16 3.36 -7.58
C SER A 465 -5.52 2.32 -8.51
N GLY A 466 -5.07 1.19 -7.95
CA GLY A 466 -4.52 0.07 -8.72
C GLY A 466 -5.52 -0.54 -9.72
N LEU A 467 -6.76 -0.73 -9.30
CA LEU A 467 -7.85 -1.27 -10.14
C LEU A 467 -8.22 -0.34 -11.28
N CYS A 468 -8.26 0.97 -11.04
CA CYS A 468 -8.46 1.97 -12.08
C CYS A 468 -7.35 1.85 -13.14
N LYS A 469 -6.07 1.83 -12.76
CA LYS A 469 -4.97 1.67 -13.72
C LYS A 469 -5.04 0.33 -14.47
N ALA A 470 -5.37 -0.76 -13.79
CA ALA A 470 -5.54 -2.06 -14.43
C ALA A 470 -6.67 -2.05 -15.46
N SER A 471 -7.80 -1.39 -15.15
CA SER A 471 -8.93 -1.26 -16.07
C SER A 471 -8.59 -0.52 -17.36
N GLU A 472 -7.68 0.47 -17.28
CA GLU A 472 -7.25 1.25 -18.43
C GLU A 472 -6.42 0.40 -19.40
N VAL A 473 -5.44 -0.35 -18.88
CA VAL A 473 -4.50 -1.16 -19.69
C VAL A 473 -5.12 -2.46 -20.17
N LEU A 474 -6.09 -3.02 -19.42
CA LEU A 474 -6.85 -4.21 -19.79
C LEU A 474 -8.22 -3.86 -20.39
N SER A 475 -8.42 -2.65 -20.90
CA SER A 475 -9.72 -2.15 -21.38
C SER A 475 -10.38 -3.01 -22.47
N ALA A 476 -9.59 -3.74 -23.26
CA ALA A 476 -10.09 -4.68 -24.28
C ALA A 476 -10.34 -6.11 -23.74
N GLU A 477 -10.12 -6.34 -22.44
CA GLU A 477 -10.19 -7.64 -21.79
C GLU A 477 -11.25 -7.62 -20.67
N GLU A 478 -11.93 -8.76 -20.42
CA GLU A 478 -12.98 -8.86 -19.38
C GLU A 478 -12.47 -8.45 -17.99
N GLY A 479 -11.21 -8.80 -17.68
CA GLY A 479 -10.56 -8.43 -16.42
C GLY A 479 -10.48 -6.92 -16.19
N GLY A 480 -10.37 -6.11 -17.25
CA GLY A 480 -10.38 -4.65 -17.13
C GLY A 480 -11.75 -4.12 -16.70
N GLN A 481 -12.83 -4.65 -17.27
CA GLN A 481 -14.19 -4.28 -16.87
C GLN A 481 -14.50 -4.71 -15.43
N ARG A 482 -14.10 -5.92 -15.03
CA ARG A 482 -14.22 -6.41 -13.65
C ARG A 482 -13.48 -5.50 -12.66
N ALA A 483 -12.25 -5.10 -12.98
CA ALA A 483 -11.47 -4.20 -12.14
C ALA A 483 -12.15 -2.84 -11.93
N LEU A 484 -12.68 -2.22 -13.00
CA LEU A 484 -13.37 -0.94 -12.90
C LEU A 484 -14.64 -1.01 -12.05
N GLU A 485 -15.45 -2.05 -12.23
CA GLU A 485 -16.68 -2.22 -11.44
C GLU A 485 -16.38 -2.49 -9.96
N MET A 486 -15.34 -3.26 -9.65
CA MET A 486 -14.88 -3.45 -8.28
C MET A 486 -14.44 -2.12 -7.65
N ALA A 487 -13.68 -1.30 -8.38
CA ALA A 487 -13.25 0.02 -7.90
C ALA A 487 -14.43 0.96 -7.61
N LYS A 488 -15.42 1.04 -8.52
CA LYS A 488 -16.64 1.85 -8.33
C LYS A 488 -17.45 1.39 -7.13
N ARG A 489 -17.66 0.08 -6.99
CA ARG A 489 -18.43 -0.50 -5.87
C ARG A 489 -17.75 -0.26 -4.53
N ALA A 490 -16.43 -0.39 -4.46
CA ALA A 490 -15.67 -0.12 -3.25
C ALA A 490 -15.74 1.36 -2.85
N ALA A 491 -15.55 2.28 -3.80
CA ALA A 491 -15.68 3.72 -3.55
C ALA A 491 -17.10 4.07 -3.08
N ALA A 492 -18.13 3.57 -3.76
CA ALA A 492 -19.53 3.81 -3.39
C ALA A 492 -19.85 3.28 -1.99
N PHE A 493 -19.31 2.11 -1.60
CA PHE A 493 -19.48 1.58 -0.25
C PHE A 493 -18.85 2.52 0.79
N VAL A 494 -17.57 2.86 0.64
CA VAL A 494 -16.86 3.69 1.62
C VAL A 494 -17.52 5.06 1.76
N LEU A 495 -17.83 5.72 0.65
CA LEU A 495 -18.45 7.04 0.66
C LEU A 495 -19.88 7.05 1.21
N SER A 496 -20.64 5.96 1.08
CA SER A 496 -22.02 5.90 1.57
C SER A 496 -22.14 5.40 3.01
N LYS A 497 -21.23 4.53 3.46
CA LYS A 497 -21.30 3.89 4.77
C LYS A 497 -20.37 4.53 5.79
N MET A 498 -19.24 5.07 5.36
CA MET A 498 -18.14 5.48 6.22
C MET A 498 -17.87 6.99 6.19
N TRP A 499 -18.59 7.75 5.36
CA TRP A 499 -18.48 9.20 5.30
C TRP A 499 -19.85 9.85 5.44
N ASP A 500 -20.01 10.75 6.41
CA ASP A 500 -21.25 11.49 6.62
C ASP A 500 -21.27 12.87 5.93
N GLY A 501 -20.27 13.15 5.09
CA GLY A 501 -20.05 14.45 4.45
C GLY A 501 -19.16 15.40 5.27
N LYS A 502 -18.79 15.04 6.50
CA LYS A 502 -17.89 15.80 7.38
C LYS A 502 -16.74 14.94 7.89
N VAL A 503 -17.06 13.83 8.53
CA VAL A 503 -16.12 12.90 9.13
C VAL A 503 -16.10 11.61 8.32
N LEU A 504 -14.93 11.29 7.77
CA LEU A 504 -14.63 10.00 7.19
C LEU A 504 -14.13 9.08 8.30
N HIS A 505 -14.70 7.89 8.43
CA HIS A 505 -14.24 6.86 9.35
C HIS A 505 -13.13 6.01 8.74
N ARG A 506 -12.23 5.54 9.59
CA ARG A 506 -11.12 4.67 9.17
C ARG A 506 -11.58 3.27 8.83
N SER A 507 -12.33 2.65 9.74
CA SER A 507 -12.71 1.25 9.64
C SER A 507 -14.23 1.05 9.74
N TRP A 508 -14.69 -0.01 9.11
CA TRP A 508 -16.06 -0.51 9.23
C TRP A 508 -16.02 -2.04 9.33
N ARG A 509 -16.84 -2.61 10.19
CA ARG A 509 -16.99 -4.07 10.31
C ARG A 509 -18.39 -4.42 10.82
N GLU A 510 -19.05 -5.37 10.15
CA GLU A 510 -20.35 -5.92 10.58
C GLU A 510 -21.40 -4.86 10.95
N GLY A 511 -21.50 -3.80 10.14
CA GLY A 511 -22.48 -2.72 10.35
C GLY A 511 -22.07 -1.66 11.38
N LYS A 512 -20.88 -1.77 11.97
CA LYS A 512 -20.36 -0.80 12.94
C LYS A 512 -19.21 0.01 12.34
N LEU A 513 -19.23 1.32 12.59
CA LEU A 513 -18.12 2.22 12.32
C LEU A 513 -17.08 2.08 13.43
N GLY A 514 -15.81 2.02 13.04
CA GLY A 514 -14.69 2.13 13.94
C GLY A 514 -14.25 3.59 14.15
N PRO A 515 -12.97 3.83 14.46
CA PRO A 515 -12.45 5.18 14.73
C PRO A 515 -12.66 6.15 13.57
N GLU A 516 -12.63 7.45 13.88
CA GLU A 516 -12.51 8.49 12.87
C GLU A 516 -11.24 8.28 12.02
N GLY A 517 -11.29 8.72 10.77
CA GLY A 517 -10.22 8.62 9.80
C GLY A 517 -9.00 9.46 10.17
N PHE A 518 -7.84 9.01 9.75
CA PHE A 518 -6.56 9.72 9.89
C PHE A 518 -6.18 10.36 8.55
N ASP A 519 -5.14 11.20 8.55
CA ASP A 519 -4.63 11.90 7.37
C ASP A 519 -4.52 11.02 6.10
N VAL A 520 -4.04 9.79 6.22
CA VAL A 520 -3.89 8.84 5.12
C VAL A 520 -5.23 8.38 4.54
N ASP A 521 -6.29 8.26 5.36
CA ASP A 521 -7.62 7.86 4.90
C ASP A 521 -8.18 8.90 3.93
N TYR A 522 -7.99 10.19 4.22
CA TYR A 522 -8.39 11.27 3.33
C TYR A 522 -7.45 11.40 2.13
N ALA A 523 -6.13 11.39 2.35
CA ALA A 523 -5.15 11.58 1.27
C ALA A 523 -5.27 10.49 0.19
N PHE A 524 -5.46 9.23 0.59
CA PHE A 524 -5.62 8.13 -0.37
C PHE A 524 -7.01 8.15 -0.99
N ALA A 525 -8.06 8.55 -0.26
CA ALA A 525 -9.38 8.76 -0.84
C ALA A 525 -9.36 9.79 -1.97
N VAL A 526 -8.71 10.93 -1.78
CA VAL A 526 -8.52 11.94 -2.83
C VAL A 526 -7.78 11.33 -4.04
N GLN A 527 -6.70 10.57 -3.80
CA GLN A 527 -5.95 9.91 -4.87
C GLN A 527 -6.81 8.95 -5.69
N GLY A 528 -7.51 8.03 -5.02
CA GLY A 528 -8.34 7.01 -5.67
C GLY A 528 -9.54 7.60 -6.39
N LEU A 529 -10.13 8.69 -5.89
CA LEU A 529 -11.20 9.42 -6.55
C LEU A 529 -10.71 10.15 -7.81
N LEU A 530 -9.51 10.74 -7.79
CA LEU A 530 -8.90 11.31 -8.99
C LEU A 530 -8.61 10.23 -10.05
N ASP A 531 -8.20 9.04 -9.63
CA ASP A 531 -8.01 7.90 -10.54
C ASP A 531 -9.32 7.34 -11.08
N LEU A 532 -10.39 7.30 -10.28
CA LEU A 532 -11.75 6.98 -10.74
C LEU A 532 -12.28 8.01 -11.74
N TYR A 533 -12.04 9.30 -11.48
CA TYR A 533 -12.36 10.36 -12.43
C TYR A 533 -11.64 10.13 -13.76
N GLU A 534 -10.33 9.88 -13.77
CA GLU A 534 -9.62 9.62 -15.04
C GLU A 534 -10.05 8.33 -15.73
N ALA A 535 -10.46 7.30 -14.98
CA ALA A 535 -10.93 6.04 -15.52
C ALA A 535 -12.34 6.14 -16.13
N THR A 536 -13.21 6.98 -15.57
CA THR A 536 -14.65 7.03 -15.91
C THR A 536 -15.11 8.33 -16.58
N PHE A 537 -14.36 9.42 -16.40
CA PHE A 537 -14.75 10.80 -16.66
C PHE A 537 -16.04 11.23 -15.94
N ASP A 538 -16.32 10.68 -14.77
CA ASP A 538 -17.46 11.10 -13.93
C ASP A 538 -17.04 12.26 -12.98
N PRO A 539 -17.63 13.46 -13.10
CA PRO A 539 -17.27 14.63 -12.28
C PRO A 539 -17.49 14.42 -10.79
N SER A 540 -18.43 13.56 -10.40
CA SER A 540 -18.79 13.39 -9.00
C SER A 540 -17.59 12.96 -8.16
N TYR A 541 -16.69 12.14 -8.72
CA TYR A 541 -15.45 11.75 -8.06
C TYR A 541 -14.50 12.94 -7.85
N LEU A 542 -14.40 13.85 -8.82
CA LEU A 542 -13.58 15.06 -8.67
C LEU A 542 -14.15 15.99 -7.58
N HIS A 543 -15.47 16.12 -7.48
CA HIS A 543 -16.12 16.93 -6.43
C HIS A 543 -15.91 16.34 -5.04
N GLN A 544 -16.03 15.02 -4.92
CA GLN A 544 -15.76 14.29 -3.67
C GLN A 544 -14.29 14.41 -3.29
N ALA A 545 -13.37 14.32 -4.26
CA ALA A 545 -11.94 14.53 -4.05
C ALA A 545 -11.65 15.94 -3.50
N LEU A 546 -12.28 16.99 -4.04
CA LEU A 546 -12.15 18.36 -3.51
C LEU A 546 -12.71 18.50 -2.09
N ALA A 547 -13.86 17.87 -1.80
CA ALA A 547 -14.47 17.93 -0.46
C ALA A 547 -13.60 17.23 0.59
N LEU A 548 -13.03 16.07 0.26
CA LEU A 548 -12.11 15.35 1.13
C LEU A 548 -10.76 16.04 1.27
N GLN A 549 -10.24 16.67 0.21
CA GLN A 549 -9.03 17.50 0.28
C GLN A 549 -9.23 18.69 1.24
N ARG A 550 -10.37 19.39 1.17
CA ARG A 550 -10.71 20.44 2.15
C ARG A 550 -10.76 19.90 3.57
N SER A 551 -11.38 18.74 3.77
CA SER A 551 -11.48 18.11 5.10
C SER A 551 -10.09 17.70 5.63
N LEU A 552 -9.21 17.25 4.75
CA LEU A 552 -7.81 16.94 5.08
C LEU A 552 -7.05 18.20 5.49
N ASP A 553 -7.19 19.28 4.73
CA ASP A 553 -6.58 20.57 4.99
C ASP A 553 -7.07 21.20 6.30
N GLU A 554 -8.35 21.08 6.62
CA GLU A 554 -8.96 21.63 7.83
C GLU A 554 -8.51 20.91 9.10
N HIS A 555 -8.51 19.58 9.09
CA HIS A 555 -8.32 18.80 10.32
C HIS A 555 -6.86 18.39 10.56
N PHE A 556 -6.06 18.20 9.51
CA PHE A 556 -4.76 17.54 9.64
C PHE A 556 -3.57 18.42 9.27
N TRP A 557 -3.78 19.56 8.60
CA TRP A 557 -2.69 20.44 8.22
C TRP A 557 -1.91 20.98 9.42
N ASP A 558 -0.58 20.91 9.37
CA ASP A 558 0.27 21.55 10.36
C ASP A 558 0.53 23.01 10.01
N ALA A 559 -0.34 23.89 10.51
CA ALA A 559 -0.22 25.33 10.30
C ALA A 559 0.92 25.98 11.11
N GLU A 560 1.31 25.38 12.25
CA GLU A 560 2.27 25.98 13.20
C GLU A 560 3.70 25.42 13.05
N GLY A 561 3.87 24.27 12.41
CA GLY A 561 5.18 23.67 12.17
C GLY A 561 5.65 23.75 10.71
N PRO A 562 6.58 22.87 10.30
CA PRO A 562 7.28 22.94 9.01
C PRO A 562 6.42 22.58 7.78
N GLY A 563 5.12 22.37 7.96
CA GLY A 563 4.17 21.96 6.93
C GLY A 563 4.04 20.44 6.79
N GLY A 564 3.11 20.04 5.92
CA GLY A 564 2.63 18.66 5.81
C GLY A 564 1.43 18.39 6.70
N TYR A 565 1.00 17.14 6.74
CA TYR A 565 -0.18 16.69 7.50
C TYR A 565 0.22 15.83 8.69
N LEU A 566 -0.43 16.08 9.82
CA LEU A 566 -0.32 15.31 11.05
C LEU A 566 -1.27 14.12 11.01
N ILE A 567 -0.88 12.99 11.58
CA ILE A 567 -1.63 11.73 11.52
C ILE A 567 -3.02 11.88 12.14
N SER A 568 -3.09 12.36 13.39
CA SER A 568 -4.36 12.59 14.09
C SER A 568 -4.96 13.95 13.76
N ALA A 569 -6.29 14.04 13.78
CA ALA A 569 -7.02 15.29 13.57
C ALA A 569 -6.74 16.30 14.70
N SER A 570 -6.94 17.59 14.42
CA SER A 570 -6.66 18.70 15.35
C SER A 570 -7.51 18.69 16.62
N HIS A 571 -8.71 18.11 16.56
CA HIS A 571 -9.60 17.94 17.73
C HIS A 571 -9.30 16.67 18.55
N THR A 572 -8.33 15.84 18.13
CA THR A 572 -7.99 14.60 18.87
C THR A 572 -7.28 14.95 20.18
N ASP A 573 -7.73 14.37 21.29
CA ASP A 573 -7.19 14.64 22.63
C ASP A 573 -5.70 14.32 22.80
N GLY A 574 -5.01 15.14 23.58
CA GLY A 574 -3.54 15.19 23.73
C GLY A 574 -2.86 14.10 24.59
N ASN A 575 -3.44 12.90 24.71
CA ASN A 575 -2.87 11.81 25.54
C ASN A 575 -2.00 10.80 24.74
N ILE A 576 -1.66 11.14 23.49
CA ILE A 576 -0.61 10.49 22.70
C ILE A 576 0.63 11.38 22.78
N LEU A 577 1.83 10.85 22.51
CA LEU A 577 3.12 11.58 22.46
C LEU A 577 3.14 12.69 21.37
N GLY A 578 2.27 13.68 21.48
CA GLY A 578 2.01 14.69 20.45
C GLY A 578 1.35 14.10 19.19
N ARG A 579 0.77 14.99 18.38
CA ARG A 579 0.37 14.66 17.01
C ARG A 579 1.65 14.50 16.18
N GLN A 580 1.82 13.32 15.58
CA GLN A 580 2.98 12.98 14.78
C GLN A 580 2.72 13.20 13.29
N ARG A 581 3.76 13.30 12.47
CA ARG A 581 3.67 13.23 11.00
C ARG A 581 4.12 11.86 10.51
N GLY A 582 3.59 11.46 9.36
CA GLY A 582 4.21 10.41 8.58
C GLY A 582 5.55 10.89 8.01
N ASP A 583 6.65 10.31 8.49
CA ASP A 583 8.00 10.76 8.13
C ASP A 583 8.59 10.03 6.91
N GLN A 584 8.38 8.72 6.81
CA GLN A 584 8.96 7.87 5.75
C GLN A 584 7.86 7.18 4.96
N ASP A 585 8.04 7.09 3.64
CA ASP A 585 7.19 6.28 2.77
C ASP A 585 7.57 4.81 3.01
N GLY A 586 6.84 4.11 3.87
CA GLY A 586 7.14 2.73 4.28
C GLY A 586 6.48 1.71 3.35
N ALA A 587 5.76 0.74 3.95
CA ALA A 587 4.86 -0.14 3.20
C ALA A 587 3.72 0.65 2.54
N GLU A 588 3.29 1.73 3.18
CA GLU A 588 2.33 2.72 2.68
C GLU A 588 3.05 4.07 2.52
N PRO A 589 2.71 4.88 1.50
CA PRO A 589 3.25 6.23 1.38
C PRO A 589 2.70 7.13 2.49
N THR A 590 3.39 8.21 2.82
CA THR A 590 2.87 9.19 3.79
C THR A 590 1.75 10.05 3.17
N SER A 591 0.84 10.54 4.01
CA SER A 591 -0.20 11.50 3.60
C SER A 591 0.40 12.71 2.89
N SER A 592 1.50 13.28 3.41
CA SER A 592 2.17 14.43 2.80
C SER A 592 2.75 14.11 1.42
N SER A 593 3.28 12.90 1.21
CA SER A 593 3.75 12.44 -0.10
C SER A 593 2.61 12.33 -1.11
N VAL A 594 1.48 11.73 -0.73
CA VAL A 594 0.32 11.55 -1.63
C VAL A 594 -0.41 12.87 -1.87
N SER A 595 -0.59 13.69 -0.83
CA SER A 595 -1.24 15.00 -0.94
C SER A 595 -0.47 15.97 -1.84
N ALA A 596 0.86 15.92 -1.86
CA ALA A 596 1.65 16.69 -2.81
C ALA A 596 1.30 16.32 -4.27
N HIS A 597 1.13 15.02 -4.58
CA HIS A 597 0.66 14.57 -5.89
C HIS A 597 -0.79 14.94 -6.16
N ASN A 598 -1.68 14.78 -5.18
CA ASN A 598 -3.09 15.12 -5.32
C ASN A 598 -3.27 16.59 -5.65
N LEU A 599 -2.61 17.48 -4.91
CA LEU A 599 -2.66 18.92 -5.14
C LEU A 599 -2.05 19.31 -6.49
N LEU A 600 -0.95 18.67 -6.92
CA LEU A 600 -0.42 18.83 -8.27
C LEU A 600 -1.48 18.46 -9.33
N ARG A 601 -2.06 17.25 -9.25
CA ARG A 601 -3.09 16.78 -10.18
C ARG A 601 -4.32 17.68 -10.19
N LEU A 602 -4.82 18.06 -9.01
CA LEU A 602 -5.93 19.00 -8.86
C LEU A 602 -5.59 20.34 -9.52
N SER A 603 -4.38 20.88 -9.32
CA SER A 603 -3.97 22.16 -9.91
C SER A 603 -3.85 22.10 -11.44
N TRP A 604 -3.61 20.92 -12.00
CA TRP A 604 -3.56 20.70 -13.44
C TRP A 604 -4.95 20.53 -14.06
N LEU A 605 -5.91 20.04 -13.27
CA LEU A 605 -7.30 19.88 -13.67
C LEU A 605 -8.11 21.16 -13.43
N ILE A 606 -7.73 21.99 -12.44
CA ILE A 606 -8.50 23.10 -11.90
C ILE A 606 -7.61 24.35 -11.73
N SER A 607 -7.71 25.31 -12.65
CA SER A 607 -7.15 26.66 -12.64
C SER A 607 -7.56 27.52 -11.43
N ASP A 608 -8.78 27.39 -10.90
CA ASP A 608 -9.28 28.16 -9.75
C ASP A 608 -9.17 27.40 -8.41
N LEU A 609 -8.27 26.41 -8.33
CA LEU A 609 -8.13 25.51 -7.18
C LEU A 609 -7.97 26.25 -5.84
N ASP A 610 -7.13 27.28 -5.82
CA ASP A 610 -6.83 28.07 -4.62
C ASP A 610 -8.11 28.68 -4.02
N GLN A 611 -9.03 29.15 -4.87
CA GLN A 611 -10.33 29.69 -4.45
C GLN A 611 -11.24 28.58 -3.93
N ARG A 612 -11.26 27.42 -4.59
CA ARG A 612 -12.14 26.29 -4.22
C ARG A 612 -11.74 25.60 -2.92
N LEU A 613 -10.45 25.62 -2.59
CA LEU A 613 -9.89 25.04 -1.37
C LEU A 613 -9.64 26.08 -0.27
N GLY A 614 -9.56 27.37 -0.61
CA GLY A 614 -9.23 28.44 0.35
C GLY A 614 -7.77 28.39 0.82
N ILE A 615 -6.85 27.93 -0.03
CA ILE A 615 -5.42 27.75 0.27
C ILE A 615 -4.56 28.30 -0.88
N ASP A 616 -3.26 28.53 -0.63
CA ASP A 616 -2.26 28.61 -1.70
C ASP A 616 -1.78 27.19 -2.03
N ALA A 617 -2.21 26.62 -3.15
CA ALA A 617 -1.87 25.24 -3.51
C ALA A 617 -0.38 25.07 -3.77
N LYS A 618 0.31 26.08 -4.34
CA LYS A 618 1.75 26.00 -4.60
C LYS A 618 2.54 25.98 -3.30
N GLU A 619 2.19 26.84 -2.35
CA GLU A 619 2.79 26.83 -1.02
C GLU A 619 2.52 25.50 -0.31
N ARG A 620 1.29 24.99 -0.39
CA ARG A 620 0.89 23.72 0.21
C ARG A 620 1.71 22.55 -0.34
N ILE A 621 1.85 22.47 -1.66
CA ILE A 621 2.68 21.46 -2.36
C ILE A 621 4.14 21.56 -1.91
N ALA A 622 4.71 22.77 -1.92
CA ALA A 622 6.11 22.98 -1.55
C ALA A 622 6.37 22.57 -0.09
N LYS A 623 5.47 22.92 0.83
CA LYS A 623 5.54 22.51 2.24
C LYS A 623 5.37 21.00 2.43
N CYS A 624 4.50 20.34 1.66
CA CYS A 624 4.41 18.87 1.70
C CYS A 624 5.72 18.21 1.25
N ILE A 625 6.34 18.72 0.18
CA ILE A 625 7.62 18.18 -0.33
C ILE A 625 8.78 18.47 0.63
N ALA A 626 8.81 19.67 1.23
CA ALA A 626 9.83 20.08 2.19
C ALA A 626 9.63 19.50 3.60
N SER A 627 8.46 18.93 3.90
CA SER A 627 8.17 18.30 5.19
C SER A 627 9.22 17.23 5.53
N SER A 628 9.57 17.14 6.81
CA SER A 628 10.65 16.28 7.31
C SER A 628 11.98 16.52 6.59
N SER A 629 12.35 17.80 6.40
CA SER A 629 13.52 18.26 5.63
C SER A 629 14.86 17.61 6.01
N LEU A 630 14.99 17.10 7.24
CA LEU A 630 16.16 16.34 7.67
C LEU A 630 16.29 15.00 6.91
N LEU A 631 15.17 14.27 6.74
CA LEU A 631 15.13 13.04 5.95
C LEU A 631 15.41 13.31 4.48
N LEU A 632 14.82 14.38 3.95
CA LEU A 632 15.10 14.84 2.59
C LEU A 632 16.60 15.03 2.32
N GLN A 633 17.35 15.59 3.27
CA GLN A 633 18.79 15.79 3.11
C GLN A 633 19.61 14.51 3.34
N ARG A 634 19.27 13.76 4.40
CA ARG A 634 20.08 12.62 4.87
C ARG A 634 19.74 11.30 4.18
N ALA A 635 18.45 11.03 4.00
CA ALA A 635 17.92 9.75 3.53
C ALA A 635 16.75 9.92 2.53
N PRO A 636 16.93 10.63 1.39
CA PRO A 636 15.84 10.86 0.43
C PRO A 636 15.29 9.57 -0.23
N HIS A 637 16.00 8.44 -0.10
CA HIS A 637 15.53 7.13 -0.58
C HIS A 637 14.37 6.55 0.25
N ALA A 638 14.17 7.02 1.49
CA ALA A 638 13.09 6.60 2.38
C ALA A 638 11.77 7.38 2.17
N ILE A 639 11.73 8.30 1.19
CA ILE A 639 10.58 9.15 0.86
C ILE A 639 10.37 9.20 -0.67
N GLY A 640 10.41 8.04 -1.32
CA GLY A 640 10.41 7.94 -2.78
C GLY A 640 9.17 8.54 -3.44
N THR A 641 7.98 8.39 -2.84
CA THR A 641 6.75 9.00 -3.38
C THR A 641 6.82 10.51 -3.28
N ARG A 642 7.38 11.06 -2.18
CA ARG A 642 7.68 12.49 -2.07
C ARG A 642 8.66 12.97 -3.13
N MET A 643 9.70 12.18 -3.42
CA MET A 643 10.71 12.53 -4.44
C MET A 643 10.11 12.57 -5.83
N THR A 644 9.12 11.71 -6.11
CA THR A 644 8.39 11.78 -7.37
C THR A 644 7.47 13.00 -7.45
N ALA A 645 6.87 13.45 -6.34
CA ALA A 645 6.10 14.69 -6.31
C ALA A 645 7.00 15.90 -6.61
N CYS A 646 8.20 15.93 -6.02
CA CYS A 646 9.22 16.93 -6.32
C CYS A 646 9.60 16.93 -7.81
N LEU A 647 9.85 15.75 -8.38
CA LEU A 647 10.17 15.60 -9.80
C LEU A 647 9.02 16.11 -10.69
N HIS A 648 7.77 15.76 -10.36
CA HIS A 648 6.60 16.21 -11.10
C HIS A 648 6.38 17.72 -11.02
N ALA A 649 6.55 18.32 -9.83
CA ALA A 649 6.46 19.78 -9.65
C ALA A 649 7.48 20.55 -10.51
N ARG A 650 8.67 19.97 -10.72
CA ARG A 650 9.73 20.56 -11.57
C ARG A 650 9.48 20.40 -13.07
N LEU A 651 8.84 19.30 -13.48
CA LEU A 651 8.60 19.00 -14.90
C LEU A 651 7.27 19.54 -15.42
N GLY A 652 6.30 19.83 -14.54
CA GLY A 652 4.96 20.30 -14.91
C GLY A 652 4.03 19.18 -15.41
N PRO A 653 2.79 19.49 -15.81
CA PRO A 653 1.85 18.51 -16.35
C PRO A 653 2.09 18.15 -17.81
N VAL A 654 1.47 17.05 -18.23
CA VAL A 654 1.19 16.72 -19.63
C VAL A 654 -0.32 16.68 -19.76
N GLN A 655 -0.94 17.79 -20.15
CA GLN A 655 -2.39 17.84 -20.25
C GLN A 655 -2.82 17.26 -21.61
N VAL A 656 -3.76 16.32 -21.59
CA VAL A 656 -4.33 15.75 -22.81
C VAL A 656 -5.83 15.96 -22.76
N LEU A 657 -6.34 16.80 -23.66
CA LEU A 657 -7.76 17.00 -23.85
C LEU A 657 -8.22 16.09 -24.97
N VAL A 658 -9.20 15.24 -24.72
CA VAL A 658 -9.92 14.49 -25.76
C VAL A 658 -11.30 15.13 -25.91
N VAL A 659 -11.68 15.46 -27.14
CA VAL A 659 -12.96 16.07 -27.48
C VAL A 659 -13.72 15.07 -28.35
N GLY A 660 -15.01 14.87 -28.06
CA GLY A 660 -15.87 14.00 -28.86
C GLY A 660 -16.95 13.34 -28.01
N PRO A 661 -17.94 12.66 -28.63
CA PRO A 661 -18.93 11.89 -27.89
C PRO A 661 -18.24 10.75 -27.14
N LYS A 662 -18.49 10.62 -25.83
CA LYS A 662 -17.82 9.64 -24.96
C LYS A 662 -17.87 8.21 -25.49
N ASP A 663 -19.02 7.82 -26.04
CA ASP A 663 -19.25 6.45 -26.50
C ASP A 663 -18.86 6.21 -27.97
N ALA A 664 -18.41 7.24 -28.70
CA ALA A 664 -17.93 7.08 -30.07
C ALA A 664 -16.61 6.29 -30.10
N GLU A 665 -16.47 5.39 -31.08
CA GLU A 665 -15.31 4.51 -31.19
C GLU A 665 -14.01 5.29 -31.43
N GLU A 666 -14.07 6.39 -32.17
CA GLU A 666 -12.93 7.29 -32.40
C GLU A 666 -12.46 7.95 -31.09
N THR A 667 -13.41 8.40 -30.25
CA THR A 667 -13.11 8.98 -28.94
C THR A 667 -12.46 7.95 -28.02
N LYS A 668 -13.02 6.73 -27.96
CA LYS A 668 -12.46 5.62 -27.17
C LYS A 668 -11.07 5.22 -27.65
N ALA A 669 -10.84 5.22 -28.97
CA ALA A 669 -9.53 4.90 -29.53
C ALA A 669 -8.46 5.93 -29.13
N LEU A 670 -8.80 7.23 -29.15
CA LEU A 670 -7.91 8.29 -28.68
C LEU A 670 -7.62 8.16 -27.18
N ILE A 671 -8.64 7.94 -26.36
CA ILE A 671 -8.48 7.69 -24.91
C ILE A 671 -7.58 6.48 -24.65
N THR A 672 -7.78 5.40 -25.40
CA THR A 672 -6.99 4.16 -25.29
C THR A 672 -5.52 4.41 -25.67
N ALA A 673 -5.24 5.21 -26.69
CA ALA A 673 -3.87 5.58 -27.05
C ALA A 673 -3.14 6.31 -25.91
N VAL A 674 -3.84 7.22 -25.20
CA VAL A 674 -3.26 7.88 -24.00
C VAL A 674 -3.04 6.87 -22.87
N ARG A 675 -4.05 6.04 -22.58
CA ARG A 675 -4.04 5.07 -21.47
C ARG A 675 -3.07 3.91 -21.65
N LYS A 676 -2.69 3.57 -22.88
CA LYS A 676 -1.68 2.54 -23.16
C LYS A 676 -0.28 2.96 -22.70
N ARG A 677 -0.04 4.26 -22.50
CA ARG A 677 1.26 4.80 -22.12
C ARG A 677 1.35 5.14 -20.65
N PHE A 678 2.53 4.92 -20.09
CA PHE A 678 2.84 5.39 -18.76
C PHE A 678 3.21 6.88 -18.81
N LEU A 679 2.23 7.73 -18.52
CA LEU A 679 2.37 9.19 -18.47
C LEU A 679 2.11 9.66 -17.02
N PRO A 680 3.12 9.62 -16.13
CA PRO A 680 2.92 9.84 -14.69
C PRO A 680 2.54 11.28 -14.32
N ARG A 681 2.70 12.22 -15.25
CA ARG A 681 2.34 13.65 -15.10
C ARG A 681 1.09 14.01 -15.91
N ARG A 682 0.31 13.02 -16.36
CA ARG A 682 -0.85 13.30 -17.21
C ARG A 682 -1.97 13.99 -16.45
N ALA A 683 -2.64 14.91 -17.13
CA ALA A 683 -3.97 15.40 -16.77
C ALA A 683 -4.89 15.11 -17.96
N LEU A 684 -5.63 14.00 -17.90
CA LEU A 684 -6.50 13.55 -18.98
C LEU A 684 -7.91 14.08 -18.75
N VAL A 685 -8.44 14.84 -19.72
CA VAL A 685 -9.78 15.43 -19.66
C VAL A 685 -10.56 15.04 -20.90
N LEU A 686 -11.80 14.57 -20.71
CA LEU A 686 -12.75 14.36 -21.79
C LEU A 686 -13.73 15.53 -21.85
N VAL A 687 -13.75 16.22 -22.98
CA VAL A 687 -14.80 17.17 -23.34
C VAL A 687 -15.87 16.39 -24.11
N ASP A 688 -16.84 15.88 -23.37
CA ASP A 688 -17.90 15.05 -23.92
C ASP A 688 -18.90 15.88 -24.74
N THR A 689 -19.01 15.60 -26.04
CA THR A 689 -19.92 16.33 -26.95
C THR A 689 -21.22 15.57 -27.24
N THR A 690 -21.50 14.46 -26.55
CA THR A 690 -22.67 13.60 -26.81
C THR A 690 -24.01 14.35 -26.75
N LYS A 691 -24.09 15.44 -25.96
CA LYS A 691 -25.29 16.28 -25.82
C LYS A 691 -25.21 17.65 -26.53
N GLY A 692 -24.20 17.87 -27.39
CA GLY A 692 -23.98 19.11 -28.14
C GLY A 692 -23.17 20.18 -27.40
N ALA A 693 -22.63 21.16 -28.14
CA ALA A 693 -21.73 22.21 -27.62
C ALA A 693 -22.43 23.33 -26.84
N GLN A 694 -23.75 23.42 -26.93
CA GLN A 694 -24.60 24.41 -26.27
C GLN A 694 -25.88 23.71 -25.81
N GLY A 695 -25.88 23.23 -24.58
CA GLY A 695 -27.05 22.66 -23.91
C GLY A 695 -26.83 22.76 -22.41
N ALA A 696 -27.88 23.09 -21.66
CA ALA A 696 -27.86 23.33 -20.21
C ALA A 696 -27.43 22.13 -19.34
N GLU A 697 -26.87 21.08 -19.93
CA GLU A 697 -26.45 19.83 -19.28
C GLU A 697 -25.07 19.32 -19.77
N ASN A 698 -24.22 20.16 -20.40
CA ASN A 698 -22.78 19.88 -20.49
C ASN A 698 -22.10 20.26 -19.16
N GLU A 699 -22.69 19.86 -18.02
CA GLU A 699 -22.28 20.29 -16.69
C GLU A 699 -20.79 19.99 -16.44
N LEU A 700 -20.29 18.82 -16.85
CA LEU A 700 -18.87 18.47 -16.70
C LEU A 700 -17.94 19.37 -17.55
N GLY A 701 -18.27 19.57 -18.83
CA GLY A 701 -17.46 20.40 -19.72
C GLY A 701 -17.52 21.88 -19.35
N GLU A 702 -18.68 22.38 -18.94
CA GLU A 702 -18.91 23.75 -18.49
C GLU A 702 -18.32 24.00 -17.09
N GLU A 703 -18.41 23.06 -16.16
CA GLU A 703 -17.83 23.15 -14.81
C GLU A 703 -16.31 23.02 -14.83
N LEU A 704 -15.77 22.07 -15.61
CA LEU A 704 -14.34 22.03 -15.88
C LEU A 704 -13.90 23.25 -16.68
N ALA A 705 -14.69 23.82 -17.60
CA ALA A 705 -14.32 25.05 -18.31
C ALA A 705 -14.38 26.30 -17.42
N GLN A 706 -15.25 26.35 -16.41
CA GLN A 706 -15.24 27.41 -15.41
C GLN A 706 -13.96 27.37 -14.58
N GLY A 707 -13.41 26.17 -14.37
CA GLY A 707 -12.19 25.94 -13.63
C GLY A 707 -10.97 25.55 -14.46
N ASN A 708 -10.96 25.57 -15.78
CA ASN A 708 -9.81 25.11 -16.59
C ASN A 708 -9.72 25.89 -17.90
N ASP A 709 -8.74 26.78 -17.99
CA ASP A 709 -8.59 27.68 -19.14
C ASP A 709 -8.33 26.95 -20.47
N ALA A 710 -7.67 25.78 -20.43
CA ALA A 710 -7.42 24.98 -21.62
C ALA A 710 -8.72 24.34 -22.13
N VAL A 711 -9.57 23.85 -21.23
CA VAL A 711 -10.91 23.36 -21.57
C VAL A 711 -11.78 24.49 -22.10
N LYS A 712 -11.77 25.65 -21.44
CA LYS A 712 -12.51 26.85 -21.86
C LYS A 712 -12.12 27.30 -23.27
N THR A 713 -10.82 27.35 -23.55
CA THR A 713 -10.29 27.71 -24.87
C THR A 713 -10.69 26.68 -25.93
N THR A 714 -10.62 25.40 -25.57
CA THR A 714 -11.04 24.30 -26.45
C THR A 714 -12.53 24.35 -26.78
N LEU A 715 -13.39 24.63 -25.79
CA LEU A 715 -14.82 24.81 -26.00
C LEU A 715 -15.13 26.04 -26.87
N ALA A 716 -14.41 27.14 -26.69
CA ALA A 716 -14.59 28.34 -27.51
C ALA A 716 -14.23 28.12 -28.99
N GLY A 717 -13.33 27.17 -29.27
CA GLY A 717 -12.86 26.82 -30.62
C GLY A 717 -13.27 25.41 -31.07
N LEU A 718 -14.38 24.87 -30.53
CA LEU A 718 -14.78 23.48 -30.73
C LEU A 718 -14.92 23.13 -32.20
N LYS A 719 -14.25 22.06 -32.64
CA LYS A 719 -14.37 21.51 -34.00
C LYS A 719 -15.34 20.33 -34.00
N GLU A 720 -15.93 20.06 -35.15
CA GLU A 720 -16.71 18.83 -35.34
C GLU A 720 -15.81 17.60 -35.33
N GLY A 721 -16.34 16.48 -34.80
CA GLY A 721 -15.65 15.18 -34.74
C GLY A 721 -14.84 14.95 -33.48
N SER A 722 -14.26 13.75 -33.37
CA SER A 722 -13.40 13.37 -32.24
C SER A 722 -11.94 13.69 -32.50
N TYR A 723 -11.29 14.36 -31.55
CA TYR A 723 -9.87 14.71 -31.65
C TYR A 723 -9.24 14.86 -30.26
N ALA A 724 -7.92 14.77 -30.19
CA ALA A 724 -7.15 15.05 -29.00
C ALA A 724 -6.24 16.27 -29.21
N THR A 725 -5.93 16.99 -28.13
CA THR A 725 -4.88 18.01 -28.12
C THR A 725 -3.99 17.80 -26.90
N ILE A 726 -2.68 17.84 -27.13
CA ILE A 726 -1.69 17.85 -26.06
C ILE A 726 -1.40 19.30 -25.70
N CYS A 727 -1.51 19.65 -24.42
CA CYS A 727 -1.28 20.99 -23.91
C CYS A 727 -0.12 20.99 -22.90
N SER A 728 0.72 22.02 -22.97
CA SER A 728 1.81 22.31 -22.04
C SER A 728 1.73 23.79 -21.69
N ASP A 729 1.85 24.13 -20.41
CA ASP A 729 1.83 25.52 -19.91
C ASP A 729 0.64 26.34 -20.46
N PHE A 730 -0.56 25.75 -20.39
CA PHE A 730 -1.81 26.35 -20.88
C PHE A 730 -1.85 26.68 -22.38
N THR A 731 -0.90 26.17 -23.16
CA THR A 731 -0.88 26.28 -24.63
C THR A 731 -1.11 24.89 -25.24
N CYS A 732 -2.14 24.76 -26.06
CA CYS A 732 -2.49 23.51 -26.72
C CYS A 732 -1.92 23.42 -28.14
N GLY A 733 -1.46 22.22 -28.51
CA GLY A 733 -1.03 21.90 -29.88
C GLY A 733 -2.19 21.78 -30.88
N LEU A 734 -1.87 21.40 -32.12
CA LEU A 734 -2.88 21.17 -33.16
C LEU A 734 -3.76 19.94 -32.82
N PRO A 735 -5.05 19.92 -33.23
CA PRO A 735 -5.91 18.76 -33.09
C PRO A 735 -5.38 17.51 -33.79
N ILE A 736 -5.38 16.39 -33.07
CA ILE A 736 -4.91 15.08 -33.52
C ILE A 736 -6.11 14.14 -33.58
N THR A 737 -6.43 13.61 -34.76
CA THR A 737 -7.57 12.70 -34.96
C THR A 737 -7.15 11.23 -35.04
N SER A 738 -5.87 10.97 -35.30
CA SER A 738 -5.32 9.61 -35.40
C SER A 738 -4.77 9.13 -34.04
N PRO A 739 -5.24 7.98 -33.51
CA PRO A 739 -4.66 7.37 -32.32
C PRO A 739 -3.16 7.06 -32.43
N ASP A 740 -2.69 6.62 -33.61
CA ASP A 740 -1.27 6.30 -33.84
C ASP A 740 -0.40 7.56 -33.86
N GLU A 741 -0.94 8.66 -34.40
CA GLU A 741 -0.26 9.96 -34.36
C GLU A 741 -0.19 10.49 -32.92
N LEU A 742 -1.30 10.38 -32.17
CA LEU A 742 -1.35 10.78 -30.77
C LEU A 742 -0.33 9.99 -29.94
N ASP A 743 -0.32 8.67 -30.09
CA ASP A 743 0.65 7.77 -29.46
C ASP A 743 2.09 8.22 -29.80
N SER A 744 2.40 8.43 -31.08
CA SER A 744 3.73 8.89 -31.52
C SER A 744 4.15 10.22 -30.90
N GLN A 745 3.23 11.18 -30.77
CA GLN A 745 3.53 12.48 -30.16
C GLN A 745 3.76 12.39 -28.65
N LEU A 746 3.06 11.47 -27.97
CA LEU A 746 3.21 11.22 -26.54
C LEU A 746 4.56 10.59 -26.16
N VAL A 747 5.41 10.18 -27.11
CA VAL A 747 6.75 9.58 -26.80
C VAL A 747 7.68 10.56 -26.10
N LYS A 748 7.42 11.86 -26.30
CA LYS A 748 8.26 12.94 -25.81
C LYS A 748 8.08 13.25 -24.32
N TYR A 749 7.07 12.67 -23.68
CA TYR A 749 6.57 13.04 -22.36
C TYR A 749 6.63 11.87 -21.38
#